data_AF-A0A821YF45-F1
#
_entry.id   AF-A0A821YF45-F1
#
_cell.length_a   1.000
_cell.length_b   1.000
_cell.length_c   1.000
_cell.angle_alpha   90.00
_cell.angle_beta   90.00
_cell.angle_gamma   90.00
#
_symmetry.space_group_name_H-M   'P 1'
#
loop_
_entity.id
_entity.type
_entity.pdbx_description
1 polymer ?
#
loop_
_entity_poly.entity_id
_entity_poly.type
_entity_poly.pdbx_seq_one_letter_code
_entity_poly.pdbx_strand_id
1 'polypeptide(L)'
;MLRVIELFSGIGGMHCALDLVDLNYEIIAAIDINPTANLVYASNFPDVPVMNRTIEGIPLNQWEKWHADIWLMSPPCQPFTRQGKQEDLNDRRTIGFVYLMKTILPQLQSKPKYILLENVSGFEYSQAHQLLLNTLESHNYNYQQYLLSPIQFGIPNSRLRYYLIAKQEEKLLDIHSSSIQTRISNFERLYEKIRQQFPSKEFSFEENSFHENDQITDKCSHSSEILIQSNQSMLINDFLISNENSDFELDEKQLKRGLHVCDVITCHAKRSFCFTKSYGKYFEGTGSLFRTLSNRIRYFTPKEIANLHCFPLNYHFPEQITIRQAYSLLGNSLNVFVINMNSRTLKRLSNVRLKARSELQSDEWQQNNLYYDRNILICNKDQLERIDARNITREDFIEKYERPAKPVIIQHLIDDWPAFDKWTVEKLGKKYRNQRFKVGEDDDGRSVKLKMKYFLDYALNNHDDSPLYLFESSFGEHPKKRRLLDDYDVPDYFSEDLFHLVGEHRRPPYRWWCIGPQRSGTGIHIDPLGTSAWNALISGHKRWCIFPPSTPRHLLKPTSADSPKSKDEGITWFKVIYPRTQLSTWPKEYACIEAIQHPGEVMFAPGGYWHVVLNLDLTIAVTQNFCSSVNFPAVWTRVIHSRPKMSKKFLESLKRRRPDLARLTEKIDTNADTGPRSDTSSSSSSSASDDSSSDSADESDNESKSTIDQQSLGQGDEPVAKKQRISSLQ
;
A
#
# COMPACT_ATOMS: atom_id res chain seq x y z
N MET A 1 -16.09 -15.01 -5.37
CA MET A 1 -16.53 -14.57 -4.03
C MET A 1 -16.02 -15.60 -3.04
N LEU A 2 -15.37 -15.19 -1.95
CA LEU A 2 -14.83 -16.12 -0.94
C LEU A 2 -15.93 -16.59 0.00
N ARG A 3 -16.04 -17.89 0.23
CA ARG A 3 -17.06 -18.47 1.11
C ARG A 3 -16.52 -18.60 2.52
N VAL A 4 -17.18 -17.99 3.50
CA VAL A 4 -16.66 -17.85 4.86
C VAL A 4 -17.58 -18.51 5.87
N ILE A 5 -17.02 -19.32 6.76
CA ILE A 5 -17.72 -19.81 7.95
C ILE A 5 -17.17 -19.09 9.17
N GLU A 6 -18.06 -18.58 10.01
CA GLU A 6 -17.72 -18.01 11.31
C GLU A 6 -18.10 -19.01 12.42
N LEU A 7 -17.08 -19.57 13.06
CA LEU A 7 -17.21 -20.57 14.13
C LEU A 7 -17.02 -19.90 15.49
N PHE A 8 -17.87 -20.25 16.45
CA PHE A 8 -17.92 -19.54 17.73
C PHE A 8 -18.19 -18.05 17.49
N SER A 9 -19.18 -17.77 16.64
CA SER A 9 -19.38 -16.46 16.03
C SER A 9 -19.74 -15.36 17.02
N GLY A 10 -20.21 -15.72 18.22
CA GLY A 10 -20.63 -14.76 19.23
C GLY A 10 -21.61 -13.75 18.63
N ILE A 11 -21.29 -12.46 18.77
CA ILE A 11 -22.11 -11.36 18.26
C ILE A 11 -21.65 -10.84 16.88
N GLY A 12 -20.73 -11.54 16.19
CA GLY A 12 -20.27 -11.17 14.84
C GLY A 12 -19.11 -10.19 14.83
N GLY A 13 -18.21 -10.29 15.81
CA GLY A 13 -17.00 -9.45 15.84
C GLY A 13 -16.06 -9.72 14.66
N MET A 14 -15.92 -10.99 14.24
CA MET A 14 -15.08 -11.35 13.08
C MET A 14 -15.74 -10.88 11.77
N HIS A 15 -17.07 -10.95 11.67
CA HIS A 15 -17.80 -10.39 10.53
C HIS A 15 -17.56 -8.88 10.41
N CYS A 16 -17.76 -8.12 11.50
CA CYS A 16 -17.44 -6.68 11.50
C CYS A 16 -15.99 -6.41 11.06
N ALA A 17 -15.06 -7.27 11.47
CA ALA A 17 -13.66 -7.12 11.10
C ALA A 17 -13.43 -7.38 9.61
N LEU A 18 -14.12 -8.36 9.02
CA LEU A 18 -14.08 -8.62 7.59
C LEU A 18 -14.66 -7.47 6.76
N ASP A 19 -15.72 -6.81 7.21
CA ASP A 19 -16.30 -5.64 6.53
C ASP A 19 -15.32 -4.46 6.42
N LEU A 20 -14.35 -4.38 7.33
CA LEU A 20 -13.29 -3.36 7.27
C LEU A 20 -12.21 -3.67 6.22
N VAL A 21 -12.21 -4.89 5.66
CA VAL A 21 -11.25 -5.35 4.64
C VAL A 21 -11.91 -5.34 3.26
N ASP A 22 -11.19 -4.87 2.24
CA ASP A 22 -11.65 -4.88 0.84
C ASP A 22 -11.56 -6.31 0.24
N LEU A 23 -12.38 -7.22 0.77
CA LEU A 23 -12.55 -8.60 0.32
C LEU A 23 -13.95 -8.79 -0.25
N ASN A 24 -14.06 -9.50 -1.37
CA ASN A 24 -15.34 -9.96 -1.90
C ASN A 24 -15.64 -11.34 -1.30
N TYR A 25 -16.52 -11.39 -0.31
CA TYR A 25 -16.83 -12.56 0.48
C TYR A 25 -18.34 -12.72 0.75
N GLU A 26 -18.73 -13.92 1.20
CA GLU A 26 -20.07 -14.26 1.67
C GLU A 26 -19.94 -15.10 2.95
N ILE A 27 -20.60 -14.70 4.05
CA ILE A 27 -20.73 -15.55 5.24
C ILE A 27 -21.81 -16.59 4.97
N ILE A 28 -21.41 -17.83 4.74
CA ILE A 28 -22.33 -18.93 4.41
C ILE A 28 -22.95 -19.59 5.66
N ALA A 29 -22.31 -19.41 6.82
CA ALA A 29 -22.84 -19.83 8.12
C ALA A 29 -22.11 -19.11 9.27
N ALA A 30 -22.87 -18.64 10.25
CA ALA A 30 -22.36 -18.19 11.55
C ALA A 30 -22.87 -19.13 12.64
N ILE A 31 -21.98 -19.77 13.38
CA ILE A 31 -22.31 -20.87 14.30
C ILE A 31 -21.91 -20.50 15.73
N ASP A 32 -22.90 -20.44 16.61
CA ASP A 32 -22.69 -20.31 18.06
C ASP A 32 -23.78 -21.05 18.84
N ILE A 33 -23.40 -21.65 19.96
CA ILE A 33 -24.32 -22.35 20.86
C ILE A 33 -25.17 -21.38 21.68
N ASN A 34 -24.73 -20.13 21.87
CA ASN A 34 -25.40 -19.15 22.69
C ASN A 34 -26.55 -18.47 21.93
N PRO A 35 -27.82 -18.75 22.27
CA PRO A 35 -28.96 -18.15 21.57
C PRO A 35 -29.01 -16.63 21.75
N THR A 36 -28.51 -16.09 22.87
CA THR A 36 -28.46 -14.65 23.11
C THR A 36 -27.47 -13.97 22.17
N ALA A 37 -26.33 -14.61 21.90
CA ALA A 37 -25.34 -14.09 20.97
C ALA A 37 -25.88 -14.10 19.53
N ASN A 38 -26.54 -15.20 19.15
CA ASN A 38 -27.18 -15.36 17.85
C ASN A 38 -28.29 -14.33 17.60
N LEU A 39 -29.06 -13.95 18.61
CA LEU A 39 -30.06 -12.87 18.49
C LEU A 39 -29.40 -11.53 18.15
N VAL A 40 -28.31 -11.18 18.84
CA VAL A 40 -27.55 -9.94 18.54
C VAL A 40 -26.93 -10.02 17.15
N TYR A 41 -26.33 -11.16 16.79
CA TYR A 41 -25.76 -11.39 15.47
C TYR A 41 -26.81 -11.15 14.38
N ALA A 42 -27.92 -11.89 14.42
CA ALA A 42 -28.97 -11.83 13.40
C ALA A 42 -29.60 -10.44 13.29
N SER A 43 -29.65 -9.69 14.39
CA SER A 43 -30.17 -8.31 14.35
C SER A 43 -29.27 -7.33 13.58
N ASN A 44 -27.95 -7.55 13.59
CA ASN A 44 -26.99 -6.70 12.87
C ASN A 44 -26.70 -7.24 11.46
N PHE A 45 -26.92 -8.54 11.23
CA PHE A 45 -26.64 -9.24 9.98
C PHE A 45 -27.83 -10.13 9.56
N PRO A 46 -28.96 -9.53 9.13
CA PRO A 46 -30.21 -10.24 8.89
C PRO A 46 -30.13 -11.25 7.74
N ASP A 47 -29.22 -11.03 6.78
CA ASP A 47 -29.06 -11.88 5.60
C ASP A 47 -28.13 -13.09 5.85
N VAL A 48 -27.51 -13.19 7.02
CA VAL A 48 -26.56 -14.27 7.33
C VAL A 48 -27.30 -15.49 7.91
N PRO A 49 -27.01 -16.71 7.43
CA PRO A 49 -27.50 -17.93 8.06
C PRO A 49 -26.87 -18.15 9.45
N VAL A 50 -27.58 -17.74 10.51
CA VAL A 50 -27.17 -17.97 11.90
C VAL A 50 -27.66 -19.33 12.39
N MET A 51 -26.75 -20.14 12.94
CA MET A 51 -27.02 -21.49 13.40
C MET A 51 -26.81 -21.60 14.91
N ASN A 52 -27.91 -21.82 15.65
CA ASN A 52 -27.84 -22.20 17.06
C ASN A 52 -27.60 -23.71 17.20
N ARG A 53 -26.34 -24.14 17.12
CA ARG A 53 -25.96 -25.55 17.20
C ARG A 53 -24.56 -25.73 17.78
N THR A 54 -24.31 -26.90 18.38
CA THR A 54 -22.94 -27.36 18.66
C THR A 54 -22.21 -27.69 17.36
N ILE A 55 -20.90 -27.48 17.32
CA ILE A 55 -20.07 -27.73 16.13
C ILE A 55 -20.04 -29.23 15.80
N GLU A 56 -19.99 -30.05 16.85
CA GLU A 56 -20.02 -31.51 16.84
C GLU A 56 -21.35 -32.08 16.34
N GLY A 57 -22.43 -31.28 16.40
CA GLY A 57 -23.74 -31.64 15.89
C GLY A 57 -23.90 -31.40 14.38
N ILE A 58 -22.87 -30.90 13.69
CA ILE A 58 -22.90 -30.64 12.25
C ILE A 58 -22.26 -31.84 11.53
N PRO A 59 -23.01 -32.57 10.70
CA PRO A 59 -22.49 -33.74 10.00
C PRO A 59 -21.44 -33.35 8.94
N LEU A 60 -20.42 -34.21 8.73
CA LEU A 60 -19.30 -33.95 7.80
C LEU A 60 -19.76 -33.53 6.40
N ASN A 61 -20.83 -34.15 5.87
CA ASN A 61 -21.37 -33.81 4.56
C ASN A 61 -21.85 -32.35 4.44
N GLN A 62 -22.25 -31.72 5.54
CA GLN A 62 -22.62 -30.30 5.55
C GLN A 62 -21.38 -29.42 5.42
N TRP A 63 -20.27 -29.79 6.07
CA TRP A 63 -18.99 -29.08 5.94
C TRP A 63 -18.47 -29.11 4.51
N GLU A 64 -18.59 -30.24 3.82
CA GLU A 64 -18.24 -30.36 2.40
C GLU A 64 -19.15 -29.48 1.54
N LYS A 65 -20.48 -29.54 1.72
CA LYS A 65 -21.44 -28.71 0.97
C LYS A 65 -21.19 -27.21 1.12
N TRP A 66 -20.67 -26.79 2.27
CA TRP A 66 -20.32 -25.41 2.49
C TRP A 66 -19.17 -24.95 1.61
N HIS A 67 -18.23 -25.83 1.22
CA HIS A 67 -17.07 -25.47 0.39
C HIS A 67 -16.40 -24.17 0.87
N ALA A 68 -16.16 -24.07 2.18
CA ALA A 68 -15.66 -22.85 2.79
C ALA A 68 -14.22 -22.59 2.36
N ASP A 69 -13.93 -21.39 1.85
CA ASP A 69 -12.58 -20.91 1.59
C ASP A 69 -11.89 -20.43 2.87
N ILE A 70 -12.65 -19.93 3.84
CA ILE A 70 -12.14 -19.29 5.06
C ILE A 70 -12.89 -19.82 6.28
N TRP A 71 -12.14 -20.19 7.32
CA TRP A 71 -12.65 -20.34 8.68
C TRP A 71 -12.20 -19.17 9.55
N LEU A 72 -13.16 -18.49 10.17
CA LEU A 72 -12.93 -17.56 11.26
C LEU A 72 -13.33 -18.26 12.55
N MET A 73 -12.49 -18.21 13.59
CA MET A 73 -12.85 -18.83 14.87
C MET A 73 -12.30 -18.10 16.09
N SER A 74 -13.13 -18.04 17.14
CA SER A 74 -12.72 -17.62 18.49
C SER A 74 -13.19 -18.69 19.51
N PRO A 75 -12.50 -19.84 19.58
CA PRO A 75 -12.93 -20.94 20.43
C PRO A 75 -12.90 -20.57 21.92
N PRO A 76 -13.74 -21.18 22.78
CA PRO A 76 -13.82 -20.85 24.20
C PRO A 76 -12.47 -20.92 24.92
N CYS A 77 -12.09 -19.81 25.57
CA CYS A 77 -10.77 -19.59 26.17
C CYS A 77 -10.64 -20.03 27.63
N GLN A 78 -11.77 -20.39 28.28
CA GLN A 78 -11.86 -20.60 29.73
C GLN A 78 -11.01 -21.74 30.34
N PRO A 79 -10.47 -22.74 29.60
CA PRO A 79 -9.53 -23.71 30.15
C PRO A 79 -8.09 -23.16 30.34
N PHE A 80 -7.74 -22.02 29.70
CA PHE A 80 -6.34 -21.58 29.54
C PHE A 80 -5.96 -20.33 30.35
N THR A 81 -6.90 -19.74 31.09
CA THR A 81 -6.68 -18.52 31.88
C THR A 81 -6.07 -18.83 33.26
N ARG A 82 -5.20 -17.94 33.78
CA ARG A 82 -4.60 -18.03 35.15
C ARG A 82 -5.62 -18.23 36.30
N GLN A 83 -6.89 -17.87 36.11
CA GLN A 83 -7.95 -17.96 37.13
C GLN A 83 -8.93 -19.15 36.92
N GLY A 84 -8.69 -20.02 35.93
CA GLY A 84 -9.50 -21.21 35.66
C GLY A 84 -8.95 -22.50 36.27
N LYS A 85 -9.68 -23.62 36.18
CA LYS A 85 -9.24 -24.94 36.66
C LYS A 85 -8.04 -25.54 35.90
N GLN A 86 -7.57 -24.87 34.84
CA GLN A 86 -6.46 -25.31 33.98
C GLN A 86 -6.64 -26.74 33.42
N GLU A 87 -7.88 -27.14 33.15
CA GLU A 87 -8.21 -28.48 32.63
C GLU A 87 -7.86 -28.65 31.12
N ASP A 88 -7.48 -27.56 30.42
CA ASP A 88 -7.05 -27.56 29.01
C ASP A 88 -8.03 -28.35 28.11
N LEU A 89 -7.54 -29.35 27.37
CA LEU A 89 -8.32 -30.26 26.51
C LEU A 89 -9.36 -31.12 27.25
N ASN A 90 -9.30 -31.22 28.58
CA ASN A 90 -10.28 -32.00 29.36
C ASN A 90 -11.55 -31.19 29.67
N ASP A 91 -11.56 -29.89 29.39
CA ASP A 91 -12.71 -29.03 29.58
C ASP A 91 -13.76 -29.26 28.47
N ARG A 92 -15.01 -29.53 28.87
CA ARG A 92 -16.12 -29.77 27.93
C ARG A 92 -16.34 -28.63 26.92
N ARG A 93 -15.92 -27.41 27.23
CA ARG A 93 -16.06 -26.25 26.33
C ARG A 93 -15.08 -26.30 25.15
N THR A 94 -14.03 -27.12 25.23
CA THR A 94 -13.06 -27.30 24.14
C THR A 94 -13.46 -28.37 23.13
N ILE A 95 -14.50 -29.15 23.40
CA ILE A 95 -14.89 -30.29 22.56
C ILE A 95 -15.11 -29.85 21.11
N GLY A 96 -15.75 -28.70 20.88
CA GLY A 96 -15.99 -28.19 19.53
C GLY A 96 -14.69 -27.87 18.79
N PHE A 97 -13.71 -27.26 19.47
CA PHE A 97 -12.40 -26.98 18.91
C PHE A 97 -11.61 -28.26 18.62
N VAL A 98 -11.61 -29.20 19.56
CA VAL A 98 -10.95 -30.51 19.40
C VAL A 98 -11.57 -31.29 18.24
N TYR A 99 -12.89 -31.25 18.10
CA TYR A 99 -13.62 -31.90 17.00
C TYR A 99 -13.26 -31.29 15.63
N LEU A 100 -13.13 -29.97 15.54
CA LEU A 100 -12.65 -29.31 14.32
C LEU A 100 -11.25 -29.81 13.93
N MET A 101 -10.31 -29.82 14.89
CA MET A 101 -8.91 -30.15 14.62
C MET A 101 -8.67 -31.65 14.39
N LYS A 102 -9.29 -32.52 15.19
CA LYS A 102 -9.06 -33.97 15.12
C LYS A 102 -9.99 -34.71 14.16
N THR A 103 -11.12 -34.13 13.79
CA THR A 103 -12.15 -34.82 12.99
C THR A 103 -12.45 -34.09 11.70
N ILE A 104 -12.92 -32.84 11.76
CA ILE A 104 -13.39 -32.15 10.54
C ILE A 104 -12.25 -31.80 9.60
N LEU A 105 -11.27 -31.02 10.04
CA LEU A 105 -10.18 -30.53 9.17
C LEU A 105 -9.39 -31.68 8.50
N PRO A 106 -9.06 -32.79 9.19
CA PRO A 106 -8.38 -33.92 8.55
C PRO A 106 -9.24 -34.65 7.51
N GLN A 107 -10.54 -34.81 7.79
CA GLN A 107 -11.45 -35.58 6.93
C GLN A 107 -12.00 -34.79 5.74
N LEU A 108 -11.89 -33.46 5.76
CA LEU A 108 -12.32 -32.61 4.65
C LEU A 108 -11.49 -32.87 3.39
N GLN A 109 -12.20 -33.13 2.29
CA GLN A 109 -11.66 -33.17 0.94
C GLN A 109 -11.32 -31.75 0.48
N SER A 110 -12.27 -30.83 0.61
CA SER A 110 -12.08 -29.41 0.30
C SER A 110 -11.75 -28.63 1.57
N LYS A 111 -10.48 -28.67 1.97
CA LYS A 111 -9.98 -27.92 3.14
C LYS A 111 -10.05 -26.39 2.91
N PRO A 112 -10.26 -25.58 3.97
CA PRO A 112 -10.28 -24.13 3.85
C PRO A 112 -8.90 -23.58 3.46
N LYS A 113 -8.85 -22.64 2.52
CA LYS A 113 -7.58 -22.01 2.12
C LYS A 113 -6.97 -21.16 3.23
N TYR A 114 -7.81 -20.60 4.09
CA TYR A 114 -7.39 -19.71 5.18
C TYR A 114 -8.08 -20.06 6.49
N ILE A 115 -7.33 -20.00 7.58
CA ILE A 115 -7.86 -20.12 8.94
C ILE A 115 -7.37 -18.92 9.74
N LEU A 116 -8.29 -18.19 10.36
CA LEU A 116 -8.00 -17.13 11.32
C LEU A 116 -8.54 -17.54 12.68
N LEU A 117 -7.67 -17.56 13.69
CA LEU A 117 -8.02 -17.87 15.06
C LEU A 117 -7.63 -16.72 15.99
N GLU A 118 -8.56 -16.32 16.85
CA GLU A 118 -8.30 -15.41 17.98
C GLU A 118 -8.49 -16.17 19.30
N ASN A 119 -7.66 -15.85 20.31
CA ASN A 119 -7.81 -16.39 21.66
C ASN A 119 -7.18 -15.47 22.71
N VAL A 120 -7.34 -15.81 23.99
CA VAL A 120 -6.71 -15.10 25.12
C VAL A 120 -5.19 -15.28 25.15
N SER A 121 -4.50 -14.28 25.70
CA SER A 121 -3.08 -14.44 26.05
C SER A 121 -2.88 -15.56 27.06
N GLY A 122 -1.87 -16.40 26.83
CA GLY A 122 -1.66 -17.67 27.52
C GLY A 122 -2.08 -18.89 26.70
N PHE A 123 -2.90 -18.72 25.65
CA PHE A 123 -3.27 -19.81 24.74
C PHE A 123 -2.02 -20.42 24.07
N GLU A 124 -1.04 -19.60 23.72
CA GLU A 124 0.25 -19.99 23.11
C GLU A 124 1.09 -20.98 23.92
N TYR A 125 0.72 -21.24 25.18
CA TYR A 125 1.37 -22.22 26.06
C TYR A 125 0.49 -23.46 26.34
N SER A 126 -0.68 -23.56 25.72
CA SER A 126 -1.66 -24.63 25.98
C SER A 126 -1.46 -25.87 25.10
N GLN A 127 -2.01 -27.01 25.52
CA GLN A 127 -2.09 -28.21 24.69
C GLN A 127 -3.03 -28.03 23.50
N ALA A 128 -4.09 -27.23 23.65
CA ALA A 128 -4.96 -26.85 22.53
C ALA A 128 -4.22 -26.10 21.42
N HIS A 129 -3.28 -25.23 21.77
CA HIS A 129 -2.40 -24.56 20.81
C HIS A 129 -1.44 -25.54 20.14
N GLN A 130 -0.81 -26.44 20.88
CA GLN A 130 0.01 -27.50 20.28
C GLN A 130 -0.80 -28.39 19.32
N LEU A 131 -2.04 -28.74 19.69
CA LEU A 131 -2.96 -29.47 18.81
C LEU A 131 -3.25 -28.68 17.53
N LEU A 132 -3.49 -27.37 17.62
CA LEU A 132 -3.68 -26.50 16.46
C LEU A 132 -2.49 -26.56 15.52
N LEU A 133 -1.29 -26.28 16.03
CA LEU A 133 -0.07 -26.19 15.22
C LEU A 133 0.24 -27.53 14.54
N ASN A 134 0.22 -28.63 15.31
CA ASN A 134 0.45 -29.97 14.78
C ASN A 134 -0.57 -30.34 13.69
N THR A 135 -1.83 -29.93 13.85
CA THR A 135 -2.87 -30.18 12.85
C THR A 135 -2.64 -29.33 11.59
N LEU A 136 -2.31 -28.06 11.73
CA LEU A 136 -2.00 -27.17 10.60
C LEU A 136 -0.79 -27.68 9.80
N GLU A 137 0.30 -28.04 10.48
CA GLU A 137 1.52 -28.56 9.86
C GLU A 137 1.28 -29.88 9.13
N SER A 138 0.61 -30.84 9.77
CA SER A 138 0.28 -32.15 9.15
C SER A 138 -0.66 -32.04 7.95
N HIS A 139 -1.31 -30.89 7.75
CA HIS A 139 -2.22 -30.63 6.62
C HIS A 139 -1.75 -29.49 5.71
N ASN A 140 -0.44 -29.21 5.68
CA ASN A 140 0.22 -28.28 4.75
C ASN A 140 -0.26 -26.82 4.86
N TYR A 141 -0.48 -26.34 6.08
CA TYR A 141 -0.70 -24.92 6.34
C TYR A 141 0.57 -24.24 6.84
N ASN A 142 0.89 -23.12 6.22
CA ASN A 142 1.84 -22.16 6.79
C ASN A 142 1.08 -21.18 7.67
N TYR A 143 1.64 -20.80 8.82
CA TYR A 143 0.97 -19.91 9.75
C TYR A 143 1.89 -18.85 10.35
N GLN A 144 1.27 -17.77 10.82
CA GLN A 144 1.90 -16.67 11.57
C GLN A 144 1.12 -16.43 12.85
N GLN A 145 1.82 -16.07 13.93
CA GLN A 145 1.27 -15.92 15.27
C GLN A 145 1.57 -14.52 15.81
N TYR A 146 0.61 -13.94 16.54
CA TYR A 146 0.71 -12.59 17.06
C TYR A 146 0.14 -12.47 18.47
N LEU A 147 0.73 -11.59 19.29
CA LEU A 147 0.15 -11.10 20.54
C LEU A 147 -0.12 -9.60 20.42
N LEU A 148 -1.39 -9.23 20.37
CA LEU A 148 -1.83 -7.89 20.01
C LEU A 148 -2.88 -7.33 20.99
N SER A 149 -2.79 -6.05 21.29
CA SER A 149 -3.68 -5.29 22.17
C SER A 149 -4.11 -3.98 21.47
N PRO A 150 -5.35 -3.52 21.63
CA PRO A 150 -5.83 -2.25 21.05
C PRO A 150 -4.97 -1.03 21.40
N ILE A 151 -4.34 -1.02 22.57
CA ILE A 151 -3.36 0.02 22.97
C ILE A 151 -2.19 0.14 22.00
N GLN A 152 -1.79 -0.94 21.33
CA GLN A 152 -0.75 -0.91 20.30
C GLN A 152 -1.24 -0.28 18.98
N PHE A 153 -2.53 0.06 18.89
CA PHE A 153 -3.21 0.70 17.75
C PHE A 153 -3.76 2.09 18.07
N GLY A 154 -3.43 2.64 19.25
CA GLY A 154 -3.86 3.96 19.69
C GLY A 154 -5.22 3.98 20.36
N ILE A 155 -5.89 2.83 20.43
CA ILE A 155 -7.20 2.67 21.08
C ILE A 155 -6.98 2.52 22.60
N PRO A 156 -7.67 3.29 23.46
CA PRO A 156 -7.41 3.34 24.90
C PRO A 156 -8.02 2.16 25.66
N ASN A 157 -7.78 0.92 25.22
CA ASN A 157 -8.29 -0.30 25.86
C ASN A 157 -7.22 -1.41 25.96
N SER A 158 -6.94 -1.87 27.18
CA SER A 158 -6.00 -2.97 27.42
C SER A 158 -6.67 -4.31 27.14
N ARG A 159 -6.47 -4.90 25.97
CA ARG A 159 -7.08 -6.20 25.59
C ARG A 159 -6.11 -7.06 24.78
N LEU A 160 -5.05 -7.53 25.44
CA LEU A 160 -4.06 -8.42 24.82
C LEU A 160 -4.69 -9.77 24.43
N ARG A 161 -4.53 -10.15 23.16
CA ARG A 161 -5.06 -11.39 22.57
C ARG A 161 -4.04 -12.04 21.66
N TYR A 162 -4.11 -13.35 21.61
CA TYR A 162 -3.38 -14.20 20.68
C TYR A 162 -4.14 -14.26 19.36
N TYR A 163 -3.43 -14.15 18.24
CA TYR A 163 -3.98 -14.32 16.90
C TYR A 163 -3.10 -15.29 16.11
N LEU A 164 -3.73 -16.15 15.32
CA LEU A 164 -3.06 -17.01 14.34
C LEU A 164 -3.72 -16.89 12.98
N ILE A 165 -2.91 -16.69 11.95
CA ILE A 165 -3.34 -16.70 10.55
C ILE A 165 -2.65 -17.86 9.86
N ALA A 166 -3.42 -18.79 9.32
CA ALA A 166 -2.92 -19.92 8.55
C ALA A 166 -3.38 -19.82 7.09
N LYS A 167 -2.51 -20.25 6.18
CA LYS A 167 -2.76 -20.36 4.74
C LYS A 167 -2.34 -21.74 4.25
N GLN A 168 -3.24 -22.41 3.54
CA GLN A 168 -2.94 -23.69 2.91
C GLN A 168 -2.01 -23.49 1.70
N GLU A 169 -0.98 -24.32 1.57
CA GLU A 169 -0.05 -24.31 0.42
C GLU A 169 -0.02 -25.66 -0.30
N GLU A 170 0.23 -25.62 -1.62
CA GLU A 170 0.35 -26.83 -2.46
C GLU A 170 1.74 -27.50 -2.35
N LYS A 171 2.76 -26.77 -1.85
CA LYS A 171 4.13 -27.26 -1.60
C LYS A 171 4.70 -26.59 -0.34
N LEU A 172 5.43 -27.36 0.47
CA LEU A 172 6.15 -26.86 1.64
C LEU A 172 7.25 -25.88 1.18
N LEU A 173 7.14 -24.62 1.57
CA LEU A 173 8.24 -23.65 1.58
C LEU A 173 8.78 -23.59 3.01
N ASP A 174 10.11 -23.61 3.19
CA ASP A 174 10.82 -23.62 4.49
C ASP A 174 10.71 -22.29 5.29
N ILE A 175 9.56 -21.62 5.29
CA ILE A 175 9.35 -20.37 6.03
C ILE A 175 8.43 -20.65 7.22
N HIS A 176 8.94 -21.40 8.20
CA HIS A 176 8.33 -21.49 9.51
C HIS A 176 8.81 -20.32 10.37
N SER A 177 8.02 -19.25 10.49
CA SER A 177 8.21 -18.25 11.55
C SER A 177 7.59 -18.78 12.83
N SER A 178 8.35 -19.57 13.59
CA SER A 178 7.92 -20.07 14.91
C SER A 178 7.78 -18.96 15.96
N SER A 179 8.35 -17.77 15.71
CA SER A 179 8.28 -16.64 16.64
C SER A 179 6.91 -15.95 16.63
N ILE A 180 6.38 -15.69 17.83
CA ILE A 180 5.19 -14.87 18.03
C ILE A 180 5.58 -13.41 17.84
N GLN A 181 4.93 -12.73 16.91
CA GLN A 181 5.17 -11.33 16.63
C GLN A 181 4.33 -10.45 17.57
N THR A 182 4.94 -9.38 18.09
CA THR A 182 4.26 -8.39 18.94
C THR A 182 3.96 -7.09 18.19
N ARG A 183 4.34 -7.01 16.90
CA ARG A 183 4.27 -5.80 16.07
C ARG A 183 3.71 -6.14 14.69
N ILE A 184 3.05 -5.18 14.06
CA ILE A 184 2.47 -5.33 12.73
C ILE A 184 3.00 -4.19 11.84
N SER A 185 3.36 -4.52 10.60
CA SER A 185 3.47 -3.52 9.53
C SER A 185 2.05 -3.07 9.16
N ASN A 186 1.78 -1.77 8.92
CA ASN A 186 0.47 -1.13 8.59
C ASN A 186 -0.31 -0.43 9.72
N PHE A 187 0.32 -0.09 10.84
CA PHE A 187 -0.34 0.61 11.94
C PHE A 187 -1.05 1.90 11.47
N GLU A 188 -0.40 2.72 10.64
CA GLU A 188 -0.88 4.06 10.28
C GLU A 188 -2.18 4.02 9.47
N ARG A 189 -2.30 3.11 8.49
CA ARG A 189 -3.54 2.96 7.71
C ARG A 189 -4.72 2.54 8.59
N LEU A 190 -4.46 1.64 9.54
CA LEU A 190 -5.48 1.16 10.46
C LEU A 190 -5.90 2.29 11.40
N TYR A 191 -4.93 3.04 11.91
CA TYR A 191 -5.15 4.22 12.75
C TYR A 191 -6.04 5.25 12.06
N GLU A 192 -5.76 5.60 10.79
CA GLU A 192 -6.58 6.56 10.04
C GLU A 192 -8.04 6.11 9.87
N LYS A 193 -8.27 4.83 9.56
CA LYS A 193 -9.64 4.29 9.47
C LYS A 193 -10.38 4.36 10.81
N ILE A 194 -9.71 4.03 11.91
CA ILE A 194 -10.29 4.15 13.26
C ILE A 194 -10.58 5.62 13.57
N ARG A 195 -9.65 6.52 13.26
CA ARG A 195 -9.78 7.97 13.47
C ARG A 195 -10.94 8.57 12.69
N GLN A 196 -11.21 8.08 11.48
CA GLN A 196 -12.38 8.48 10.69
C GLN A 196 -13.69 8.05 11.34
N GLN A 197 -13.74 6.84 11.91
CA GLN A 197 -14.92 6.35 12.61
C GLN A 197 -15.12 7.02 13.98
N PHE A 198 -14.02 7.34 14.67
CA PHE A 198 -13.99 7.93 16.00
C PHE A 198 -13.11 9.22 16.00
N PRO A 199 -13.61 10.32 15.42
CA PRO A 199 -12.87 11.58 15.35
C PRO A 199 -12.65 12.18 16.73
N SER A 200 -11.63 13.04 16.86
CA SER A 200 -11.36 13.74 18.12
C SER A 200 -12.51 14.67 18.45
N LYS A 201 -13.03 14.59 19.66
CA LYS A 201 -14.01 15.56 20.15
C LYS A 201 -13.28 16.77 20.71
N GLU A 202 -13.66 17.98 20.29
CA GLU A 202 -13.15 19.23 20.85
C GLU A 202 -13.52 19.34 22.34
N PHE A 203 -12.58 19.79 23.18
CA PHE A 203 -12.81 20.01 24.60
C PHE A 203 -11.97 21.17 25.15
N SER A 204 -12.53 21.92 26.10
CA SER A 204 -11.85 23.02 26.80
C SER A 204 -10.89 22.49 27.86
N PHE A 205 -9.64 22.97 27.85
CA PHE A 205 -8.57 22.56 28.76
C PHE A 205 -8.79 22.93 30.25
N GLU A 206 -9.84 23.68 30.58
CA GLU A 206 -10.05 24.26 31.92
C GLU A 206 -10.60 23.27 32.98
N GLU A 207 -10.98 22.04 32.62
CA GLU A 207 -11.65 21.09 33.53
C GLU A 207 -10.72 19.99 34.13
N ASN A 208 -9.40 20.17 34.10
CA ASN A 208 -8.44 19.18 34.66
C ASN A 208 -8.07 19.47 36.13
N SER A 209 -9.04 19.48 37.04
CA SER A 209 -8.74 19.40 38.48
C SER A 209 -8.58 17.93 38.89
N PHE A 210 -7.35 17.40 38.81
CA PHE A 210 -7.02 16.07 39.31
C PHE A 210 -7.24 16.00 40.83
N HIS A 211 -8.11 15.11 41.32
CA HIS A 211 -8.18 14.77 42.73
C HIS A 211 -7.11 13.71 43.06
N GLU A 212 -6.36 13.87 44.16
CA GLU A 212 -5.28 12.94 44.60
C GLU A 212 -5.72 11.47 44.76
N ASN A 213 -7.03 11.20 44.81
CA ASN A 213 -7.60 9.85 44.87
C ASN A 213 -7.94 9.24 43.50
N ASP A 214 -7.77 9.97 42.40
CA ASP A 214 -7.85 9.43 41.04
C ASP A 214 -6.59 8.63 40.77
N GLN A 215 -6.61 7.38 41.20
CA GLN A 215 -5.55 6.42 40.91
C GLN A 215 -5.53 6.12 39.40
N ILE A 216 -4.94 7.02 38.61
CA ILE A 216 -4.40 6.70 37.30
C ILE A 216 -3.21 5.79 37.56
N THR A 217 -3.48 4.51 37.73
CA THR A 217 -2.45 3.50 37.89
C THR A 217 -1.82 3.22 36.53
N ASP A 218 -0.93 4.12 36.10
CA ASP A 218 0.00 3.85 35.00
C ASP A 218 0.99 2.72 35.35
N LYS A 219 0.95 2.22 36.58
CA LYS A 219 1.72 1.08 37.06
C LYS A 219 1.03 -0.24 36.69
N CYS A 220 1.07 -0.59 35.42
CA CYS A 220 0.97 -2.00 35.03
C CYS A 220 2.08 -2.33 34.03
N SER A 221 3.11 -2.96 34.58
CA SER A 221 4.11 -3.77 33.88
C SER A 221 3.43 -4.88 33.09
N HIS A 222 3.44 -4.83 31.76
CA HIS A 222 3.73 -5.96 30.87
C HIS A 222 4.12 -5.36 29.51
N SER A 223 5.38 -5.62 29.14
CA SER A 223 6.10 -5.29 27.90
C SER A 223 6.21 -3.80 27.52
N SER A 224 7.36 -3.26 27.92
CA SER A 224 8.25 -2.22 27.37
C SER A 224 8.23 -1.87 25.86
N GLU A 225 7.14 -2.05 25.12
CA GLU A 225 7.08 -1.76 23.68
C GLU A 225 5.72 -1.16 23.25
N ILE A 226 5.25 -0.11 23.94
CA ILE A 226 4.15 0.72 23.41
C ILE A 226 4.71 1.55 22.25
N LEU A 227 4.73 0.97 21.05
CA LEU A 227 5.06 1.62 19.79
C LEU A 227 3.93 2.56 19.35
N ILE A 228 3.74 3.65 20.09
CA ILE A 228 2.97 4.79 19.60
C ILE A 228 3.73 6.05 20.00
N GLN A 229 4.08 6.88 19.03
CA GLN A 229 4.54 8.24 19.32
C GLN A 229 3.43 8.95 20.12
N SER A 230 3.76 9.72 21.16
CA SER A 230 2.77 10.27 22.11
C SER A 230 1.60 11.05 21.49
N ASN A 231 1.74 11.47 20.23
CA ASN A 231 0.76 12.17 19.37
C ASN A 231 -0.32 11.28 18.72
N GLN A 232 -0.17 9.95 18.72
CA GLN A 232 -1.08 9.00 18.06
C GLN A 232 -1.97 8.20 19.04
N SER A 233 -2.02 8.58 20.32
CA SER A 233 -2.95 7.95 21.28
C SER A 233 -4.31 8.64 21.27
N MET A 234 -5.38 7.88 21.08
CA MET A 234 -6.76 8.36 21.24
C MET A 234 -7.12 8.44 22.74
N LEU A 235 -8.16 9.22 23.04
CA LEU A 235 -8.65 9.40 24.41
C LEU A 235 -9.92 8.59 24.62
N ILE A 236 -10.21 8.21 25.87
CA ILE A 236 -11.50 7.61 26.24
C ILE A 236 -12.67 8.46 25.74
N ASN A 237 -12.53 9.79 25.80
CA ASN A 237 -13.52 10.75 25.29
C ASN A 237 -14.00 10.48 23.87
N ASP A 238 -13.10 10.02 22.99
CA ASP A 238 -13.38 9.77 21.57
C ASP A 238 -14.42 8.65 21.39
N PHE A 239 -14.57 7.76 22.38
CA PHE A 239 -15.44 6.59 22.34
C PHE A 239 -16.71 6.71 23.21
N LEU A 240 -16.77 7.73 24.08
CA LEU A 240 -17.93 7.99 24.94
C LEU A 240 -19.17 8.38 24.12
N ILE A 241 -20.36 8.11 24.64
CA ILE A 241 -21.60 8.64 24.06
C ILE A 241 -21.94 9.97 24.74
N SER A 242 -21.81 10.00 26.06
CA SER A 242 -22.03 11.18 26.89
C SER A 242 -21.05 11.17 28.07
N ASN A 243 -20.60 12.34 28.49
CA ASN A 243 -19.82 12.49 29.72
C ASN A 243 -20.68 12.32 30.99
N GLU A 244 -22.00 12.49 30.85
CA GLU A 244 -22.96 12.35 31.95
C GLU A 244 -23.99 11.27 31.60
N ASN A 245 -24.24 10.33 32.51
CA ASN A 245 -25.30 9.34 32.37
C ASN A 245 -25.70 8.77 33.73
N SER A 246 -26.82 9.26 34.27
CA SER A 246 -27.35 8.89 35.58
C SER A 246 -27.78 7.43 35.67
N ASP A 247 -28.19 6.81 34.57
CA ASP A 247 -28.72 5.44 34.56
C ASP A 247 -27.65 4.38 34.87
N PHE A 248 -26.38 4.76 34.75
CA PHE A 248 -25.22 3.90 34.98
C PHE A 248 -24.38 4.34 36.19
N GLU A 249 -24.83 5.36 36.95
CA GLU A 249 -24.17 5.81 38.17
C GLU A 249 -24.17 4.71 39.25
N LEU A 250 -23.08 4.65 40.03
CA LEU A 250 -22.96 3.73 41.15
C LEU A 250 -23.66 4.30 42.40
N ASP A 251 -24.39 3.45 43.11
CA ASP A 251 -24.90 3.76 44.43
C ASP A 251 -23.78 3.79 45.50
N GLU A 252 -24.06 4.32 46.70
CA GLU A 252 -23.06 4.43 47.77
C GLU A 252 -22.42 3.09 48.17
N LYS A 253 -23.17 1.99 48.11
CA LYS A 253 -22.68 0.66 48.47
C LYS A 253 -21.76 0.11 47.40
N GLN A 254 -22.08 0.36 46.14
CA GLN A 254 -21.26 0.05 44.98
C GLN A 254 -19.98 0.87 44.98
N LEU A 255 -20.05 2.18 45.23
CA LEU A 255 -18.89 3.07 45.33
C LEU A 255 -17.89 2.59 46.37
N LYS A 256 -18.35 2.27 47.59
CA LYS A 256 -17.50 1.74 48.67
C LYS A 256 -16.76 0.47 48.25
N ARG A 257 -17.33 -0.36 47.38
CA ARG A 257 -16.68 -1.60 46.92
C ARG A 257 -15.78 -1.36 45.71
N GLY A 258 -16.26 -0.59 44.74
CA GLY A 258 -15.58 -0.33 43.47
C GLY A 258 -14.31 0.48 43.65
N LEU A 259 -14.32 1.53 44.48
CA LEU A 259 -13.17 2.42 44.69
C LEU A 259 -11.93 1.72 45.28
N HIS A 260 -12.09 0.56 45.91
CA HIS A 260 -10.97 -0.20 46.46
C HIS A 260 -10.29 -1.15 45.47
N VAL A 261 -10.97 -1.54 44.39
CA VAL A 261 -10.54 -2.66 43.53
C VAL A 261 -10.62 -2.40 42.03
N CYS A 262 -11.25 -1.30 41.61
CA CYS A 262 -11.32 -0.85 40.23
C CYS A 262 -10.47 0.40 40.02
N ASP A 263 -9.92 0.54 38.81
CA ASP A 263 -9.44 1.83 38.33
C ASP A 263 -10.63 2.71 37.93
N VAL A 264 -10.55 3.98 38.31
CA VAL A 264 -11.50 5.03 37.90
C VAL A 264 -10.77 5.94 36.93
N ILE A 265 -11.31 6.07 35.72
CA ILE A 265 -10.69 6.83 34.63
C ILE A 265 -11.57 7.99 34.18
N THR A 266 -10.94 9.04 33.67
CA THR A 266 -11.61 10.25 33.16
C THR A 266 -11.64 10.25 31.62
N CYS A 267 -12.29 11.25 31.03
CA CYS A 267 -12.33 11.42 29.58
C CYS A 267 -10.92 11.59 28.96
N HIS A 268 -9.94 12.08 29.74
CA HIS A 268 -8.55 12.28 29.32
C HIS A 268 -7.69 11.01 29.38
N ALA A 269 -8.21 9.90 29.90
CA ALA A 269 -7.42 8.68 30.00
C ALA A 269 -7.07 8.15 28.60
N LYS A 270 -5.82 7.72 28.44
CA LYS A 270 -5.30 7.03 27.23
C LYS A 270 -5.41 5.52 27.34
N ARG A 271 -6.07 5.02 28.40
CA ARG A 271 -6.12 3.60 28.74
C ARG A 271 -7.32 3.28 29.64
N SER A 272 -7.92 2.13 29.40
CA SER A 272 -8.79 1.40 30.33
C SER A 272 -8.28 -0.04 30.53
N PHE A 273 -8.72 -0.72 31.59
CA PHE A 273 -8.57 -2.17 31.74
C PHE A 273 -9.49 -2.94 30.78
N CYS A 274 -9.16 -4.23 30.61
CA CYS A 274 -9.93 -5.16 29.80
C CYS A 274 -11.34 -5.33 30.36
N PHE A 275 -12.36 -5.06 29.55
CA PHE A 275 -13.73 -5.40 29.90
C PHE A 275 -13.93 -6.91 29.77
N THR A 276 -14.39 -7.54 30.85
CA THR A 276 -14.68 -8.98 30.89
C THR A 276 -16.19 -9.22 30.98
N LYS A 277 -16.61 -10.47 30.76
CA LYS A 277 -18.04 -10.84 30.82
C LYS A 277 -18.72 -10.57 32.18
N SER A 278 -17.92 -10.30 33.20
CA SER A 278 -18.33 -10.07 34.58
C SER A 278 -18.54 -8.59 34.91
N TYR A 279 -18.30 -7.68 33.95
CA TYR A 279 -18.50 -6.24 34.15
C TYR A 279 -19.96 -5.92 34.52
N GLY A 280 -20.14 -5.02 35.48
CA GLY A 280 -21.45 -4.72 36.09
C GLY A 280 -21.96 -5.79 37.08
N LYS A 281 -21.24 -6.89 37.30
CA LYS A 281 -21.56 -7.90 38.34
C LYS A 281 -20.52 -7.94 39.46
N TYR A 282 -19.24 -7.92 39.09
CA TYR A 282 -18.12 -7.85 40.01
C TYR A 282 -17.29 -6.60 39.68
N PHE A 283 -16.50 -6.13 40.64
CA PHE A 283 -15.64 -4.96 40.44
C PHE A 283 -14.23 -5.41 40.02
N GLU A 284 -13.57 -6.16 40.90
CA GLU A 284 -12.19 -6.61 40.72
C GLU A 284 -11.95 -7.35 39.39
N GLY A 285 -11.00 -6.85 38.60
CA GLY A 285 -10.55 -7.50 37.36
C GLY A 285 -11.59 -7.54 36.23
N THR A 286 -12.63 -6.69 36.25
CA THR A 286 -13.71 -6.74 35.25
C THR A 286 -13.70 -5.61 34.22
N GLY A 287 -12.97 -4.53 34.48
CA GLY A 287 -12.89 -3.33 33.63
C GLY A 287 -12.91 -2.05 34.46
N SER A 288 -12.61 -0.93 33.81
CA SER A 288 -12.54 0.39 34.46
C SER A 288 -13.93 0.99 34.75
N LEU A 289 -13.99 1.88 35.73
CA LEU A 289 -15.13 2.77 35.97
C LEU A 289 -14.85 4.16 35.40
N PHE A 290 -15.89 4.91 35.05
CA PHE A 290 -15.74 6.25 34.47
C PHE A 290 -16.14 7.33 35.48
N ARG A 291 -15.29 8.35 35.63
CA ARG A 291 -15.59 9.58 36.36
C ARG A 291 -16.15 10.63 35.40
N THR A 292 -17.36 11.10 35.69
CA THR A 292 -18.05 12.15 34.94
C THR A 292 -17.47 13.54 35.23
N LEU A 293 -17.86 14.56 34.45
CA LEU A 293 -17.42 15.94 34.68
C LEU A 293 -18.02 16.52 35.96
N SER A 294 -19.22 16.05 36.33
CA SER A 294 -19.87 16.30 37.62
C SER A 294 -19.24 15.53 38.81
N ASN A 295 -18.08 14.90 38.63
CA ASN A 295 -17.36 14.08 39.63
C ASN A 295 -18.11 12.85 40.15
N ARG A 296 -19.18 12.41 39.46
CA ARG A 296 -19.89 11.15 39.73
C ARG A 296 -19.12 9.98 39.12
N ILE A 297 -19.38 8.76 39.60
CA ILE A 297 -18.74 7.55 39.06
C ILE A 297 -19.82 6.64 38.50
N ARG A 298 -19.62 6.19 37.27
CA ARG A 298 -20.55 5.32 36.55
C ARG A 298 -19.85 4.16 35.85
N TYR A 299 -20.63 3.14 35.49
CA TYR A 299 -20.20 2.14 34.53
C TYR A 299 -20.13 2.74 33.11
N PHE A 300 -19.26 2.19 32.27
CA PHE A 300 -19.34 2.41 30.82
C PHE A 300 -20.59 1.73 30.28
N THR A 301 -21.36 2.41 29.42
CA THR A 301 -22.54 1.79 28.80
C THR A 301 -22.11 0.66 27.86
N PRO A 302 -22.99 -0.33 27.55
CA PRO A 302 -22.68 -1.36 26.57
C PRO A 302 -22.25 -0.79 25.20
N LYS A 303 -22.86 0.31 24.75
CA LYS A 303 -22.50 0.93 23.48
C LYS A 303 -21.14 1.63 23.53
N GLU A 304 -20.74 2.22 24.65
CA GLU A 304 -19.38 2.77 24.83
C GLU A 304 -18.33 1.67 24.84
N ILE A 305 -18.60 0.52 25.47
CA ILE A 305 -17.70 -0.66 25.41
C ILE A 305 -17.64 -1.20 23.98
N ALA A 306 -18.76 -1.25 23.25
CA ALA A 306 -18.78 -1.64 21.84
C ALA A 306 -17.92 -0.69 20.97
N ASN A 307 -17.99 0.62 21.22
CA ASN A 307 -17.14 1.62 20.57
C ASN A 307 -15.65 1.42 20.91
N LEU A 308 -15.30 1.13 22.17
CA LEU A 308 -13.92 0.82 22.58
C LEU A 308 -13.40 -0.50 22.00
N HIS A 309 -14.30 -1.45 21.73
CA HIS A 309 -14.00 -2.66 20.94
C HIS A 309 -14.07 -2.41 19.42
N CYS A 310 -14.37 -1.17 19.04
CA CYS A 310 -14.38 -0.62 17.70
C CYS A 310 -15.39 -1.30 16.75
N PHE A 311 -16.53 -1.72 17.28
CA PHE A 311 -17.69 -2.08 16.47
C PHE A 311 -18.20 -0.87 15.66
N PRO A 312 -18.83 -1.10 14.50
CA PRO A 312 -19.46 -0.04 13.70
C PRO A 312 -20.39 0.87 14.52
N LEU A 313 -20.46 2.16 14.18
CA LEU A 313 -21.32 3.11 14.90
C LEU A 313 -22.81 2.75 14.82
N ASN A 314 -23.25 2.10 13.74
CA ASN A 314 -24.61 1.58 13.57
C ASN A 314 -24.85 0.23 14.27
N TYR A 315 -23.82 -0.40 14.83
CA TYR A 315 -23.98 -1.67 15.55
C TYR A 315 -24.82 -1.50 16.81
N HIS A 316 -25.80 -2.36 17.03
CA HIS A 316 -26.75 -2.22 18.13
C HIS A 316 -27.07 -3.54 18.85
N PHE A 317 -27.65 -3.42 20.05
CA PHE A 317 -28.21 -4.53 20.80
C PHE A 317 -29.75 -4.46 20.70
N PRO A 318 -30.45 -5.56 20.35
CA PRO A 318 -31.91 -5.62 20.37
C PRO A 318 -32.49 -5.27 21.74
N GLU A 319 -33.69 -4.70 21.78
CA GLU A 319 -34.37 -4.26 23.03
C GLU A 319 -34.56 -5.39 24.04
N GLN A 320 -34.64 -6.64 23.59
CA GLN A 320 -34.80 -7.81 24.48
C GLN A 320 -33.49 -8.19 25.20
N ILE A 321 -32.36 -7.62 24.80
CA ILE A 321 -31.06 -7.87 25.41
C ILE A 321 -30.88 -6.96 26.62
N THR A 322 -30.82 -7.56 27.80
CA THR A 322 -30.55 -6.82 29.03
C THR A 322 -29.13 -6.26 29.02
N ILE A 323 -28.90 -5.15 29.75
CA ILE A 323 -27.57 -4.55 29.94
C ILE A 323 -26.54 -5.59 30.42
N ARG A 324 -26.94 -6.49 31.33
CA ARG A 324 -26.08 -7.55 31.84
C ARG A 324 -25.67 -8.56 30.77
N GLN A 325 -26.60 -8.94 29.88
CA GLN A 325 -26.30 -9.80 28.75
C GLN A 325 -25.37 -9.09 27.77
N ALA A 326 -25.60 -7.81 27.48
CA ALA A 326 -24.74 -7.02 26.60
C ALA A 326 -23.28 -6.95 27.13
N TYR A 327 -23.08 -6.69 28.43
CA TYR A 327 -21.74 -6.75 29.04
C TYR A 327 -21.10 -8.13 28.94
N SER A 328 -21.87 -9.20 29.18
CA SER A 328 -21.37 -10.56 29.07
C SER A 328 -20.90 -10.88 27.64
N LEU A 329 -21.68 -10.48 26.64
CA LEU A 329 -21.38 -10.69 25.22
C LEU A 329 -20.15 -9.86 24.78
N LEU A 330 -20.12 -8.57 25.10
CA LEU A 330 -18.99 -7.69 24.78
C LEU A 330 -17.70 -8.13 25.47
N GLY A 331 -17.78 -8.56 26.73
CA GLY A 331 -16.63 -9.06 27.48
C GLY A 331 -15.96 -10.28 26.82
N ASN A 332 -16.73 -11.11 26.12
CA ASN A 332 -16.23 -12.25 25.35
C ASN A 332 -15.92 -11.91 23.88
N SER A 333 -16.28 -10.71 23.40
CA SER A 333 -16.06 -10.31 22.01
C SER A 333 -14.62 -9.85 21.76
N LEU A 334 -14.14 -9.95 20.53
CA LEU A 334 -12.84 -9.42 20.12
C LEU A 334 -12.86 -7.89 19.93
N ASN A 335 -11.70 -7.28 19.70
CA ASN A 335 -11.61 -5.91 19.18
C ASN A 335 -11.55 -5.95 17.65
N VAL A 336 -12.51 -5.31 16.98
CA VAL A 336 -12.79 -5.47 15.55
C VAL A 336 -11.63 -5.04 14.66
N PHE A 337 -10.86 -4.03 15.08
CA PHE A 337 -9.80 -3.48 14.22
C PHE A 337 -8.47 -4.23 14.30
N VAL A 338 -8.19 -4.95 15.39
CA VAL A 338 -6.94 -5.71 15.57
C VAL A 338 -6.78 -6.84 14.54
N ILE A 339 -7.87 -7.21 13.86
CA ILE A 339 -7.96 -8.36 12.95
C ILE A 339 -7.62 -8.03 11.48
N ASN A 340 -7.40 -6.75 11.14
CA ASN A 340 -7.07 -6.35 9.78
C ASN A 340 -5.60 -6.61 9.42
N MET A 341 -5.26 -7.88 9.24
CA MET A 341 -3.95 -8.32 8.76
C MET A 341 -4.07 -8.90 7.35
N ASN A 342 -3.18 -8.44 6.47
CA ASN A 342 -3.09 -8.73 5.03
C ASN A 342 -4.07 -7.97 4.10
N SER A 343 -3.71 -6.73 3.74
CA SER A 343 -4.17 -6.19 2.46
C SER A 343 -3.44 -6.89 1.31
N ARG A 344 -4.17 -7.35 0.29
CA ARG A 344 -3.59 -7.88 -0.96
C ARG A 344 -2.60 -6.91 -1.59
N THR A 345 -2.77 -5.61 -1.37
CA THR A 345 -1.85 -4.56 -1.83
C THR A 345 -0.45 -4.80 -1.28
N LEU A 346 -0.29 -5.08 0.01
CA LEU A 346 1.03 -5.16 0.65
C LEU A 346 1.83 -6.38 0.23
N LYS A 347 1.18 -7.53 0.07
CA LYS A 347 1.85 -8.71 -0.48
C LYS A 347 2.35 -8.44 -1.90
N ARG A 348 1.58 -7.70 -2.71
CA ARG A 348 2.01 -7.31 -4.05
C ARG A 348 3.11 -6.26 -4.00
N LEU A 349 3.05 -5.32 -3.05
CA LEU A 349 4.08 -4.30 -2.86
C LEU A 349 5.41 -4.89 -2.40
N SER A 350 5.42 -5.85 -1.46
CA SER A 350 6.66 -6.49 -0.98
C SER A 350 7.44 -7.10 -2.14
N ASN A 351 6.77 -7.89 -2.99
CA ASN A 351 7.41 -8.48 -4.17
C ASN A 351 7.85 -7.43 -5.20
N VAL A 352 7.08 -6.36 -5.38
CA VAL A 352 7.42 -5.29 -6.34
C VAL A 352 8.59 -4.45 -5.84
N ARG A 353 8.64 -4.13 -4.55
CA ARG A 353 9.75 -3.42 -3.89
C ARG A 353 11.05 -4.19 -4.05
N LEU A 354 11.06 -5.47 -3.71
CA LEU A 354 12.24 -6.33 -3.83
C LEU A 354 12.76 -6.41 -5.28
N LYS A 355 11.85 -6.47 -6.26
CA LYS A 355 12.25 -6.49 -7.68
C LYS A 355 12.75 -5.15 -8.17
N ALA A 356 12.08 -4.06 -7.80
CA ALA A 356 12.41 -2.73 -8.30
C ALA A 356 13.67 -2.14 -7.65
N ARG A 357 13.98 -2.55 -6.41
CA ARG A 357 15.12 -2.09 -5.61
C ARG A 357 15.66 -3.27 -4.78
N SER A 358 16.38 -4.18 -5.44
CA SER A 358 16.95 -5.39 -4.82
C SER A 358 17.98 -5.07 -3.75
N GLU A 359 18.58 -3.87 -3.79
CA GLU A 359 19.58 -3.39 -2.85
C GLU A 359 19.00 -2.91 -1.51
N LEU A 360 17.67 -2.72 -1.42
CA LEU A 360 16.96 -2.26 -0.23
C LEU A 360 16.26 -3.41 0.50
N GLN A 361 16.58 -3.60 1.78
CA GLN A 361 15.83 -4.47 2.70
C GLN A 361 14.53 -3.80 3.18
N SER A 362 13.62 -4.57 3.79
CA SER A 362 12.26 -4.11 4.12
C SER A 362 12.19 -2.87 5.01
N ASP A 363 13.15 -2.70 5.93
CA ASP A 363 13.29 -1.58 6.85
C ASP A 363 14.05 -0.39 6.24
N GLU A 364 14.75 -0.58 5.13
CA GLU A 364 15.59 0.44 4.50
C GLU A 364 14.81 1.42 3.62
N TRP A 365 13.56 1.10 3.27
CA TRP A 365 12.67 1.99 2.49
C TRP A 365 12.32 3.29 3.21
N GLN A 366 12.49 3.34 4.53
CA GLN A 366 12.11 4.46 5.41
C GLN A 366 13.25 4.89 6.34
N GLN A 367 14.48 4.46 6.05
CA GLN A 367 15.63 4.59 6.94
C GLN A 367 15.93 6.06 7.32
N ASN A 368 15.69 7.00 6.41
CA ASN A 368 15.97 8.42 6.61
C ASN A 368 14.77 9.21 7.15
N ASN A 369 13.60 8.57 7.31
CA ASN A 369 12.37 9.18 7.80
C ASN A 369 11.97 10.47 7.04
N LEU A 370 12.24 10.54 5.73
CA LEU A 370 12.01 11.76 4.93
C LEU A 370 10.53 12.12 4.78
N TYR A 371 9.63 11.18 5.07
CA TYR A 371 8.20 11.47 5.18
C TYR A 371 7.89 12.60 6.18
N TYR A 372 8.63 12.65 7.29
CA TYR A 372 8.41 13.64 8.36
C TYR A 372 9.19 14.94 8.16
N ASP A 373 10.18 14.95 7.25
CA ASP A 373 10.98 16.14 6.95
C ASP A 373 10.32 16.99 5.86
N ARG A 374 9.41 17.87 6.28
CA ARG A 374 8.72 18.79 5.36
C ARG A 374 9.65 19.84 4.76
N ASN A 375 10.84 20.09 5.32
CA ASN A 375 11.72 21.16 4.85
C ASN A 375 12.28 20.88 3.45
N ILE A 376 12.49 19.61 3.11
CA ILE A 376 12.99 19.19 1.79
C ILE A 376 11.99 19.53 0.68
N LEU A 377 10.70 19.62 1.01
CA LEU A 377 9.62 19.93 0.07
C LEU A 377 9.42 21.44 -0.11
N ILE A 378 10.01 22.27 0.75
CA ILE A 378 9.88 23.73 0.68
C ILE A 378 10.75 24.25 -0.46
N CYS A 379 10.14 24.99 -1.37
CA CYS A 379 10.82 25.74 -2.42
C CYS A 379 10.43 27.22 -2.28
N ASN A 380 11.44 28.07 -2.02
CA ASN A 380 11.25 29.50 -1.78
C ASN A 380 11.66 30.36 -2.99
N LYS A 381 12.05 29.72 -4.10
CA LYS A 381 12.58 30.38 -5.29
C LYS A 381 11.96 29.79 -6.53
N ASP A 382 11.37 30.65 -7.32
CA ASP A 382 10.92 30.34 -8.67
C ASP A 382 11.48 31.40 -9.61
N GLN A 383 12.46 30.99 -10.41
CA GLN A 383 13.31 31.91 -11.19
C GLN A 383 13.21 31.67 -12.69
N LEU A 384 12.56 30.58 -13.10
CA LEU A 384 12.46 30.22 -14.50
C LEU A 384 11.39 31.07 -15.18
N GLU A 385 11.72 31.57 -16.37
CA GLU A 385 10.82 32.40 -17.16
C GLU A 385 9.53 31.63 -17.51
N ARG A 386 8.40 32.33 -17.44
CA ARG A 386 7.09 31.86 -17.87
C ARG A 386 6.63 32.64 -19.09
N ILE A 387 6.17 31.90 -20.10
CA ILE A 387 5.53 32.47 -21.29
C ILE A 387 4.10 31.97 -21.44
N ASP A 388 3.27 32.78 -22.06
CA ASP A 388 1.89 32.45 -22.37
C ASP A 388 1.78 32.01 -23.84
N ALA A 389 1.36 30.77 -24.07
CA ALA A 389 1.25 30.20 -25.42
C ALA A 389 0.24 30.94 -26.32
N ARG A 390 -0.69 31.70 -25.75
CA ARG A 390 -1.63 32.53 -26.52
C ARG A 390 -0.96 33.73 -27.19
N ASN A 391 0.22 34.12 -26.71
CA ASN A 391 0.94 35.32 -27.12
C ASN A 391 2.24 35.04 -27.88
N ILE A 392 2.63 33.77 -28.03
CA ILE A 392 3.88 33.35 -28.67
C ILE A 392 3.55 32.39 -29.80
N THR A 393 4.07 32.66 -31.00
CA THR A 393 3.95 31.73 -32.13
C THR A 393 4.97 30.59 -32.01
N ARG A 394 4.76 29.49 -32.75
CA ARG A 394 5.75 28.41 -32.84
C ARG A 394 7.10 28.90 -33.32
N GLU A 395 7.13 29.78 -34.31
CA GLU A 395 8.36 30.38 -34.85
C GLU A 395 9.05 31.27 -33.81
N ASP A 396 8.30 32.09 -33.08
CA ASP A 396 8.85 32.88 -31.96
C ASP A 396 9.43 31.98 -30.87
N PHE A 397 8.76 30.88 -30.55
CA PHE A 397 9.25 29.90 -29.58
C PHE A 397 10.59 29.30 -30.03
N ILE A 398 10.67 28.89 -31.30
CA ILE A 398 11.89 28.35 -31.89
C ILE A 398 13.04 29.36 -31.79
N GLU A 399 12.83 30.61 -32.21
CA GLU A 399 13.91 31.61 -32.24
C GLU A 399 14.34 32.09 -30.85
N LYS A 400 13.41 32.20 -29.89
CA LYS A 400 13.69 32.77 -28.57
C LYS A 400 14.06 31.73 -27.51
N TYR A 401 13.66 30.47 -27.67
CA TYR A 401 13.84 29.44 -26.66
C TYR A 401 14.52 28.18 -27.19
N GLU A 402 14.02 27.56 -28.25
CA GLU A 402 14.59 26.29 -28.73
C GLU A 402 15.99 26.47 -29.32
N ARG A 403 16.16 27.40 -30.27
CA ARG A 403 17.43 27.70 -30.95
C ARG A 403 18.53 28.18 -29.98
N PRO A 404 18.27 29.10 -29.03
CA PRO A 404 19.27 29.48 -28.03
C PRO A 404 19.39 28.47 -26.88
N ALA A 405 18.65 27.36 -26.91
CA ALA A 405 18.60 26.34 -25.86
C ALA A 405 18.27 26.93 -24.47
N LYS A 406 17.24 27.79 -24.40
CA LYS A 406 16.80 28.44 -23.16
C LYS A 406 15.63 27.67 -22.54
N PRO A 407 15.77 27.12 -21.32
CA PRO A 407 14.66 26.48 -20.63
C PRO A 407 13.57 27.51 -20.28
N VAL A 408 12.30 27.10 -20.36
CA VAL A 408 11.15 27.97 -20.12
C VAL A 408 9.93 27.16 -19.67
N ILE A 409 9.09 27.74 -18.83
CA ILE A 409 7.76 27.22 -18.52
C ILE A 409 6.72 27.89 -19.42
N ILE A 410 5.84 27.10 -20.01
CA ILE A 410 4.83 27.54 -20.95
C ILE A 410 3.45 27.34 -20.32
N GLN A 411 2.69 28.42 -20.23
CA GLN A 411 1.33 28.45 -19.70
C GLN A 411 0.33 28.44 -20.86
N HIS A 412 -0.89 27.94 -20.60
CA HIS A 412 -2.00 27.95 -21.55
C HIS A 412 -1.77 27.15 -22.84
N LEU A 413 -0.79 26.24 -22.85
CA LEU A 413 -0.48 25.40 -24.01
C LEU A 413 -1.37 24.14 -24.10
N ILE A 414 -1.96 23.73 -22.97
CA ILE A 414 -2.64 22.43 -22.81
C ILE A 414 -4.04 22.56 -22.17
N ASP A 415 -4.58 23.78 -22.05
CA ASP A 415 -5.80 24.07 -21.29
C ASP A 415 -7.04 23.31 -21.79
N ASP A 416 -7.03 22.88 -23.05
CA ASP A 416 -8.13 22.17 -23.72
C ASP A 416 -8.01 20.64 -23.63
N TRP A 417 -6.98 20.10 -22.97
CA TRP A 417 -6.75 18.67 -22.92
C TRP A 417 -7.80 17.94 -22.06
N PRO A 418 -8.43 16.87 -22.59
CA PRO A 418 -9.34 16.02 -21.82
C PRO A 418 -8.70 15.36 -20.58
N ALA A 419 -7.36 15.33 -20.52
CA ALA A 419 -6.60 14.84 -19.38
C ALA A 419 -6.97 15.53 -18.06
N PHE A 420 -7.25 16.85 -18.05
CA PHE A 420 -7.63 17.56 -16.81
C PHE A 420 -8.86 16.97 -16.14
N ASP A 421 -9.85 16.56 -16.94
CA ASP A 421 -11.04 15.91 -16.42
C ASP A 421 -10.85 14.41 -16.16
N LYS A 422 -10.10 13.72 -17.02
CA LYS A 422 -10.08 12.25 -17.03
C LYS A 422 -8.98 11.65 -16.15
N TRP A 423 -7.87 12.35 -15.96
CA TRP A 423 -6.71 11.85 -15.23
C TRP A 423 -6.79 12.23 -13.75
N THR A 424 -7.88 11.80 -13.10
CA THR A 424 -8.03 11.87 -11.64
C THR A 424 -7.83 10.49 -11.02
N VAL A 425 -7.43 10.44 -9.74
CA VAL A 425 -7.25 9.19 -8.98
C VAL A 425 -8.47 8.28 -9.10
N GLU A 426 -9.67 8.82 -8.94
CA GLU A 426 -10.92 8.07 -9.00
C GLU A 426 -11.17 7.49 -10.40
N LYS A 427 -11.11 8.33 -11.45
CA LYS A 427 -11.41 7.92 -12.83
C LYS A 427 -10.37 6.94 -13.36
N LEU A 428 -9.07 7.17 -13.07
CA LEU A 428 -7.99 6.25 -13.44
C LEU A 428 -8.10 4.93 -12.66
N GLY A 429 -8.37 4.99 -11.35
CA GLY A 429 -8.57 3.84 -10.49
C GLY A 429 -9.75 2.96 -10.91
N LYS A 430 -10.78 3.55 -11.53
CA LYS A 430 -11.91 2.84 -12.13
C LYS A 430 -11.58 2.30 -13.53
N LYS A 431 -11.16 3.16 -14.47
CA LYS A 431 -10.93 2.82 -15.90
C LYS A 431 -9.80 1.83 -16.09
N TYR A 432 -8.69 2.01 -15.37
CA TYR A 432 -7.48 1.20 -15.52
C TYR A 432 -7.22 0.27 -14.33
N ARG A 433 -8.22 0.05 -13.45
CA ARG A 433 -8.15 -0.70 -12.18
C ARG A 433 -7.20 -1.90 -12.18
N ASN A 434 -7.32 -2.76 -13.20
CA ASN A 434 -6.57 -4.01 -13.31
C ASN A 434 -5.44 -4.00 -14.35
N GLN A 435 -5.20 -2.90 -15.04
CA GLN A 435 -4.06 -2.75 -15.96
C GLN A 435 -2.76 -2.60 -15.18
N ARG A 436 -1.69 -3.20 -15.68
CA ARG A 436 -0.35 -3.14 -15.09
C ARG A 436 0.45 -2.02 -15.73
N PHE A 437 1.07 -1.19 -14.91
CA PHE A 437 1.94 -0.09 -15.34
C PHE A 437 3.33 -0.27 -14.76
N LYS A 438 4.36 0.14 -15.50
CA LYS A 438 5.75 0.11 -15.06
C LYS A 438 5.96 1.06 -13.87
N VAL A 439 6.61 0.55 -12.82
CA VAL A 439 6.94 1.28 -11.58
C VAL A 439 8.42 1.16 -11.18
N GLY A 440 9.23 0.50 -12.01
CA GLY A 440 10.66 0.29 -11.83
C GLY A 440 11.22 -0.72 -12.85
N GLU A 441 12.51 -1.05 -12.71
CA GLU A 441 13.20 -2.12 -13.43
C GLU A 441 13.85 -3.08 -12.42
N ASP A 442 13.99 -4.36 -12.77
CA ASP A 442 14.77 -5.31 -11.98
C ASP A 442 16.24 -5.34 -12.40
N ASP A 443 17.07 -6.12 -11.70
CA ASP A 443 18.52 -6.21 -11.94
C ASP A 443 18.87 -6.68 -13.36
N ASP A 444 17.94 -7.36 -14.04
CA ASP A 444 18.09 -7.82 -15.43
C ASP A 444 17.58 -6.76 -16.44
N GLY A 445 17.16 -5.59 -15.98
CA GLY A 445 16.57 -4.53 -16.79
C GLY A 445 15.12 -4.79 -17.24
N ARG A 446 14.44 -5.80 -16.66
CA ARG A 446 13.04 -6.09 -17.01
C ARG A 446 12.11 -5.14 -16.28
N SER A 447 11.04 -4.73 -16.96
CA SER A 447 10.03 -3.85 -16.38
C SER A 447 9.32 -4.48 -15.18
N VAL A 448 9.43 -3.86 -14.01
CA VAL A 448 8.63 -4.19 -12.83
C VAL A 448 7.32 -3.44 -12.92
N LYS A 449 6.20 -4.17 -12.91
CA LYS A 449 4.86 -3.61 -13.13
C LYS A 449 3.91 -3.87 -11.96
N LEU A 450 3.06 -2.89 -11.65
CA LEU A 450 2.02 -2.98 -10.63
C LEU A 450 0.64 -2.64 -11.21
N LYS A 451 -0.43 -3.30 -10.73
CA LYS A 451 -1.80 -2.95 -11.15
C LYS A 451 -2.17 -1.56 -10.61
N MET A 452 -2.85 -0.75 -11.42
CA MET A 452 -3.26 0.62 -11.08
C MET A 452 -3.90 0.72 -9.68
N LYS A 453 -4.83 -0.18 -9.33
CA LYS A 453 -5.47 -0.16 -8.01
C LYS A 453 -4.51 -0.28 -6.83
N TYR A 454 -3.45 -1.08 -6.98
CA TYR A 454 -2.45 -1.25 -5.93
C TYR A 454 -1.47 -0.09 -5.91
N PHE A 455 -1.14 0.46 -7.09
CA PHE A 455 -0.28 1.63 -7.18
C PHE A 455 -0.95 2.88 -6.59
N LEU A 456 -2.23 3.13 -6.85
CA LEU A 456 -2.95 4.28 -6.27
C LEU A 456 -3.13 4.12 -4.75
N ASP A 457 -3.48 2.91 -4.27
CA ASP A 457 -3.53 2.63 -2.83
C ASP A 457 -2.16 2.87 -2.18
N TYR A 458 -1.05 2.49 -2.84
CA TYR A 458 0.30 2.79 -2.38
C TYR A 458 0.64 4.29 -2.41
N ALA A 459 0.40 4.96 -3.54
CA ALA A 459 0.76 6.36 -3.75
C ALA A 459 0.10 7.28 -2.73
N LEU A 460 -1.13 6.97 -2.31
CA LEU A 460 -1.86 7.76 -1.32
C LEU A 460 -1.47 7.48 0.14
N ASN A 461 -0.84 6.34 0.44
CA ASN A 461 -0.68 5.86 1.82
C ASN A 461 0.77 5.49 2.22
N ASN A 462 1.77 5.74 1.36
CA ASN A 462 3.15 5.34 1.62
C ASN A 462 3.94 6.37 2.45
N HIS A 463 4.93 5.86 3.18
CA HIS A 463 5.87 6.65 3.99
C HIS A 463 7.33 6.51 3.52
N ASP A 464 7.54 5.95 2.32
CA ASP A 464 8.88 5.62 1.84
C ASP A 464 9.70 6.90 1.58
N ASP A 465 11.01 6.83 1.80
CA ASP A 465 11.93 7.96 1.58
C ASP A 465 11.92 8.40 0.11
N SER A 466 12.12 7.44 -0.80
CA SER A 466 11.92 7.61 -2.25
C SER A 466 10.88 6.57 -2.73
N PRO A 467 9.60 6.96 -2.86
CA PRO A 467 8.54 6.03 -3.22
C PRO A 467 8.66 5.49 -4.64
N LEU A 468 8.05 4.31 -4.90
CA LEU A 468 7.87 3.78 -6.25
C LEU A 468 7.18 4.81 -7.14
N TYR A 469 7.66 4.94 -8.37
CA TYR A 469 7.22 5.95 -9.32
C TYR A 469 6.69 5.28 -10.60
N LEU A 470 5.41 5.50 -10.94
CA LEU A 470 4.84 4.98 -12.18
C LEU A 470 5.41 5.80 -13.34
N PHE A 471 6.13 5.11 -14.23
CA PHE A 471 6.85 5.72 -15.36
C PHE A 471 6.69 4.81 -16.59
N GLU A 472 5.55 4.91 -17.27
CA GLU A 472 5.14 3.97 -18.31
C GLU A 472 5.37 4.54 -19.71
N SER A 473 6.18 3.87 -20.53
CA SER A 473 6.46 4.26 -21.92
C SER A 473 5.65 3.52 -22.98
N SER A 474 5.23 2.29 -22.70
CA SER A 474 4.58 1.39 -23.68
C SER A 474 3.05 1.51 -23.72
N PHE A 475 2.50 2.61 -23.19
CA PHE A 475 1.05 2.73 -23.02
C PHE A 475 0.32 2.90 -24.36
N GLY A 476 0.95 3.50 -25.36
CA GLY A 476 0.36 3.72 -26.68
C GLY A 476 0.27 2.45 -27.53
N GLU A 477 1.17 1.49 -27.29
CA GLU A 477 1.29 0.24 -28.03
C GLU A 477 0.39 -0.85 -27.46
N HIS A 478 -0.07 -0.70 -26.21
CA HIS A 478 -0.89 -1.71 -25.54
C HIS A 478 -2.40 -1.46 -25.72
N PRO A 479 -3.21 -2.43 -26.19
CA PRO A 479 -4.62 -2.23 -26.57
C PRO A 479 -5.51 -1.60 -25.50
N LYS A 480 -5.29 -1.97 -24.23
CA LYS A 480 -6.09 -1.47 -23.09
C LYS A 480 -5.55 -0.17 -22.48
N LYS A 481 -4.30 0.21 -22.76
CA LYS A 481 -3.67 1.43 -22.22
C LYS A 481 -3.67 2.57 -23.26
N ARG A 482 -3.75 2.25 -24.56
CA ARG A 482 -3.65 3.21 -25.66
C ARG A 482 -4.68 4.34 -25.60
N ARG A 483 -5.81 4.13 -24.93
CA ARG A 483 -6.84 5.17 -24.70
C ARG A 483 -6.37 6.35 -23.86
N LEU A 484 -5.17 6.29 -23.26
CA LEU A 484 -4.51 7.46 -22.67
C LEU A 484 -4.06 8.45 -23.75
N LEU A 485 -3.83 8.02 -24.98
CA LEU A 485 -3.52 8.91 -26.12
C LEU A 485 -4.74 9.70 -26.58
N ASP A 486 -5.96 9.28 -26.25
CA ASP A 486 -7.19 10.02 -26.57
C ASP A 486 -7.43 11.20 -25.59
N ASP A 487 -6.53 11.37 -24.61
CA ASP A 487 -6.68 12.32 -23.52
C ASP A 487 -5.72 13.53 -23.65
N TYR A 488 -4.78 13.51 -24.61
CA TYR A 488 -3.86 14.62 -24.90
C TYR A 488 -3.34 14.58 -26.35
N ASP A 489 -2.87 15.72 -26.85
CA ASP A 489 -2.18 15.83 -28.14
C ASP A 489 -0.76 16.36 -27.96
N VAL A 490 0.14 16.15 -28.93
CA VAL A 490 1.48 16.78 -28.87
C VAL A 490 1.34 18.27 -29.21
N PRO A 491 1.76 19.20 -28.34
CA PRO A 491 1.65 20.63 -28.64
C PRO A 491 2.42 21.01 -29.91
N ASP A 492 1.92 22.01 -30.65
CA ASP A 492 2.49 22.39 -31.95
C ASP A 492 3.96 22.83 -31.87
N TYR A 493 4.39 23.39 -30.73
CA TYR A 493 5.80 23.74 -30.48
C TYR A 493 6.74 22.54 -30.61
N PHE A 494 6.23 21.34 -30.35
CA PHE A 494 6.99 20.08 -30.29
C PHE A 494 6.53 19.08 -31.35
N SER A 495 5.74 19.52 -32.35
CA SER A 495 5.17 18.65 -33.38
C SER A 495 6.22 18.02 -34.31
N GLU A 496 7.42 18.61 -34.40
CA GLU A 496 8.52 18.06 -35.18
C GLU A 496 9.26 16.96 -34.40
N ASP A 497 8.94 15.71 -34.72
CA ASP A 497 9.59 14.52 -34.16
C ASP A 497 10.31 13.71 -35.25
N LEU A 498 11.57 14.06 -35.49
CA LEU A 498 12.39 13.43 -36.52
C LEU A 498 12.69 11.95 -36.23
N PHE A 499 12.63 11.50 -34.98
CA PHE A 499 12.85 10.08 -34.68
C PHE A 499 11.73 9.17 -35.18
N HIS A 500 10.54 9.70 -35.47
CA HIS A 500 9.49 8.93 -36.17
C HIS A 500 10.00 8.38 -37.53
N LEU A 501 10.97 9.05 -38.18
CA LEU A 501 11.52 8.63 -39.46
C LEU A 501 12.27 7.28 -39.42
N VAL A 502 12.75 6.83 -38.24
CA VAL A 502 13.37 5.50 -38.12
C VAL A 502 12.36 4.36 -37.96
N GLY A 503 11.07 4.70 -37.75
CA GLY A 503 9.96 3.78 -37.54
C GLY A 503 9.69 3.46 -36.07
N GLU A 504 8.42 3.25 -35.72
CA GLU A 504 7.94 3.04 -34.34
C GLU A 504 8.62 1.88 -33.60
N HIS A 505 8.95 0.79 -34.30
CA HIS A 505 9.63 -0.35 -33.66
C HIS A 505 11.12 -0.14 -33.39
N ARG A 506 11.78 0.80 -34.10
CA ARG A 506 13.25 1.00 -34.00
C ARG A 506 13.63 2.24 -33.22
N ARG A 507 12.72 3.20 -33.09
CA ARG A 507 12.96 4.41 -32.30
C ARG A 507 13.13 4.05 -30.82
N PRO A 508 13.96 4.78 -30.06
CA PRO A 508 13.98 4.68 -28.61
C PRO A 508 12.61 5.02 -28.00
N PRO A 509 12.31 4.54 -26.78
CA PRO A 509 11.22 5.07 -25.98
C PRO A 509 11.34 6.59 -25.88
N TYR A 510 10.24 7.30 -26.14
CA TYR A 510 10.25 8.75 -26.32
C TYR A 510 9.13 9.46 -25.58
N ARG A 511 8.16 8.72 -25.04
CA ARG A 511 7.02 9.26 -24.32
C ARG A 511 6.80 8.47 -23.04
N TRP A 512 6.47 9.16 -21.96
CA TRP A 512 6.17 8.53 -20.68
C TRP A 512 4.95 9.18 -20.05
N TRP A 513 4.04 8.33 -19.58
CA TRP A 513 2.95 8.73 -18.71
C TRP A 513 3.33 8.44 -17.27
N CYS A 514 3.24 9.46 -16.42
CA CYS A 514 3.89 9.49 -15.12
C CYS A 514 2.88 9.77 -14.01
N ILE A 515 2.87 8.94 -12.97
CA ILE A 515 2.14 9.20 -11.73
C ILE A 515 3.08 8.98 -10.56
N GLY A 516 3.28 9.99 -9.72
CA GLY A 516 4.24 9.93 -8.62
C GLY A 516 3.70 10.57 -7.35
N PRO A 517 3.74 9.87 -6.20
CA PRO A 517 3.41 10.48 -4.92
C PRO A 517 4.47 11.49 -4.48
N GLN A 518 4.18 12.26 -3.43
CA GLN A 518 5.15 13.14 -2.79
C GLN A 518 6.47 12.41 -2.49
N ARG A 519 7.61 13.08 -2.66
CA ARG A 519 9.00 12.56 -2.51
C ARG A 519 9.50 11.70 -3.67
N SER A 520 8.62 11.14 -4.50
CA SER A 520 9.08 10.47 -5.72
C SER A 520 9.63 11.49 -6.72
N GLY A 521 10.44 11.04 -7.67
CA GLY A 521 11.03 11.94 -8.65
C GLY A 521 12.09 11.26 -9.51
N THR A 522 12.86 12.08 -10.21
CA THR A 522 13.95 11.62 -11.06
C THR A 522 15.22 12.33 -10.63
N GLY A 523 16.28 11.55 -10.37
CA GLY A 523 17.60 12.07 -10.03
C GLY A 523 18.19 12.98 -11.10
N ILE A 524 19.27 13.69 -10.76
CA ILE A 524 19.89 14.63 -11.70
C ILE A 524 20.45 13.90 -12.94
N HIS A 525 20.04 14.33 -14.13
CA HIS A 525 20.43 13.71 -15.39
C HIS A 525 20.40 14.70 -16.56
N ILE A 526 20.90 14.23 -17.71
CA ILE A 526 20.74 14.85 -19.03
C ILE A 526 19.98 13.86 -19.90
N ASP A 527 19.02 14.35 -20.68
CA ASP A 527 18.26 13.53 -21.60
C ASP A 527 19.13 12.77 -22.61
N PRO A 528 18.76 11.51 -22.95
CA PRO A 528 19.56 10.66 -23.80
C PRO A 528 19.65 11.18 -25.23
N LEU A 529 20.72 10.80 -25.92
CA LEU A 529 20.96 11.07 -27.34
C LEU A 529 20.88 12.55 -27.74
N GLY A 530 21.02 13.49 -26.80
CA GLY A 530 20.98 14.93 -27.08
C GLY A 530 19.60 15.47 -27.41
N THR A 531 18.56 14.68 -27.13
CA THR A 531 17.17 15.11 -27.29
C THR A 531 16.84 16.26 -26.35
N SER A 532 15.88 17.08 -26.77
CA SER A 532 15.17 18.00 -25.86
C SER A 532 13.90 17.31 -25.37
N ALA A 533 13.32 17.81 -24.29
CA ALA A 533 12.09 17.26 -23.73
C ALA A 533 11.07 18.36 -23.41
N TRP A 534 9.81 17.96 -23.41
CA TRP A 534 8.73 18.73 -22.80
C TRP A 534 8.01 17.87 -21.77
N ASN A 535 7.61 18.49 -20.65
CA ASN A 535 6.90 17.84 -19.55
C ASN A 535 5.62 18.62 -19.24
N ALA A 536 4.46 18.05 -19.54
CA ALA A 536 3.14 18.63 -19.29
C ALA A 536 2.56 18.12 -17.97
N LEU A 537 2.32 19.02 -17.02
CA LEU A 537 1.80 18.70 -15.70
C LEU A 537 0.28 18.89 -15.63
N ILE A 538 -0.46 17.82 -15.36
CA ILE A 538 -1.93 17.82 -15.32
C ILE A 538 -2.46 18.04 -13.90
N SER A 539 -1.80 17.42 -12.91
CA SER A 539 -2.15 17.54 -11.50
C SER A 539 -0.90 17.51 -10.63
N GLY A 540 -0.98 18.19 -9.49
CA GLY A 540 0.10 18.29 -8.50
C GLY A 540 1.15 19.33 -8.83
N HIS A 541 2.29 19.26 -8.14
CA HIS A 541 3.39 20.22 -8.24
C HIS A 541 4.74 19.52 -8.36
N LYS A 542 5.58 19.96 -9.31
CA LYS A 542 6.94 19.45 -9.51
C LYS A 542 7.96 20.54 -9.21
N ARG A 543 8.96 20.23 -8.40
CA ARG A 543 10.11 21.10 -8.17
C ARG A 543 11.25 20.72 -9.11
N TRP A 544 11.79 21.72 -9.79
CA TRP A 544 12.90 21.57 -10.74
C TRP A 544 14.14 22.32 -10.24
N CYS A 545 15.30 21.69 -10.41
CA CYS A 545 16.59 22.38 -10.42
C CYS A 545 17.30 22.09 -11.74
N ILE A 546 17.77 23.13 -12.41
CA ILE A 546 18.32 23.07 -13.77
C ILE A 546 19.71 23.72 -13.79
N PHE A 547 20.66 23.08 -14.48
CA PHE A 547 22.02 23.58 -14.63
C PHE A 547 22.48 23.56 -16.10
N PRO A 548 23.32 24.53 -16.51
CA PRO A 548 23.88 24.57 -17.86
C PRO A 548 24.67 23.29 -18.24
N PRO A 549 24.75 22.96 -19.55
CA PRO A 549 25.52 21.81 -20.03
C PRO A 549 27.01 21.82 -19.64
N SER A 550 27.58 23.01 -19.41
CA SER A 550 28.97 23.20 -19.02
C SER A 550 29.26 22.86 -17.56
N THR A 551 28.23 22.62 -16.73
CA THR A 551 28.43 22.35 -15.29
C THR A 551 29.17 21.03 -15.08
N PRO A 552 30.30 21.04 -14.33
CA PRO A 552 31.06 19.83 -14.05
C PRO A 552 30.24 18.77 -13.29
N ARG A 553 30.19 17.56 -13.84
CA ARG A 553 29.44 16.41 -13.30
C ARG A 553 29.70 16.16 -11.79
N HIS A 554 30.95 16.30 -11.36
CA HIS A 554 31.36 16.02 -9.98
C HIS A 554 30.77 17.01 -8.95
N LEU A 555 30.29 18.18 -9.38
CA LEU A 555 29.59 19.13 -8.51
C LEU A 555 28.13 18.74 -8.27
N LEU A 556 27.54 17.99 -9.21
CA LEU A 556 26.11 17.72 -9.25
C LEU A 556 25.72 16.33 -8.75
N LYS A 557 26.61 15.33 -8.85
CA LYS A 557 26.29 13.96 -8.48
C LYS A 557 26.60 13.69 -7.00
N PRO A 558 25.65 13.16 -6.20
CA PRO A 558 25.95 12.63 -4.87
C PRO A 558 26.98 11.50 -4.95
N THR A 559 27.87 11.43 -3.97
CA THR A 559 28.86 10.34 -3.87
C THR A 559 28.28 9.14 -3.11
N SER A 560 28.90 7.97 -3.26
CA SER A 560 28.52 6.79 -2.46
C SER A 560 28.74 6.99 -0.96
N ALA A 561 29.59 7.94 -0.56
CA ALA A 561 29.77 8.31 0.85
C ALA A 561 28.59 9.15 1.36
N ASP A 562 27.92 9.91 0.49
CA ASP A 562 26.75 10.72 0.87
C ASP A 562 25.48 9.86 1.03
N SER A 563 25.30 8.84 0.19
CA SER A 563 24.18 7.88 0.29
C SER A 563 24.47 6.56 -0.44
N PRO A 564 24.91 5.50 0.26
CA PRO A 564 25.39 4.28 -0.39
C PRO A 564 24.36 3.55 -1.27
N LYS A 565 23.08 3.57 -0.85
CA LYS A 565 21.99 2.78 -1.46
C LYS A 565 20.94 3.61 -2.20
N SER A 566 20.99 4.94 -2.13
CA SER A 566 19.95 5.83 -2.72
C SER A 566 20.53 7.09 -3.38
N LYS A 567 21.80 7.06 -3.82
CA LYS A 567 22.51 8.23 -4.41
C LYS A 567 21.85 8.82 -5.66
N ASP A 568 21.12 8.01 -6.42
CA ASP A 568 20.54 8.41 -7.71
C ASP A 568 19.08 8.88 -7.61
N GLU A 569 18.53 8.92 -6.39
CA GLU A 569 17.16 9.35 -6.14
C GLU A 569 17.05 10.89 -6.14
N GLY A 570 15.96 11.41 -6.71
CA GLY A 570 15.71 12.86 -6.76
C GLY A 570 15.72 13.51 -5.37
N ILE A 571 15.04 12.89 -4.41
CA ILE A 571 15.00 13.41 -3.04
C ILE A 571 16.37 13.40 -2.35
N THR A 572 17.22 12.41 -2.63
CA THR A 572 18.59 12.38 -2.11
C THR A 572 19.40 13.55 -2.64
N TRP A 573 19.24 13.90 -3.92
CA TRP A 573 19.90 15.07 -4.50
C TRP A 573 19.48 16.37 -3.80
N PHE A 574 18.17 16.55 -3.54
CA PHE A 574 17.65 17.71 -2.81
C PHE A 574 18.10 17.75 -1.33
N LYS A 575 18.38 16.60 -0.72
CA LYS A 575 18.92 16.52 0.64
C LYS A 575 20.41 16.85 0.69
N VAL A 576 21.19 16.39 -0.30
CA VAL A 576 22.66 16.38 -0.23
C VAL A 576 23.29 17.52 -1.02
N ILE A 577 22.87 17.72 -2.27
CA ILE A 577 23.53 18.64 -3.21
C ILE A 577 22.86 20.00 -3.19
N TYR A 578 21.53 20.05 -3.19
CA TYR A 578 20.81 21.32 -3.21
C TYR A 578 21.27 22.31 -2.13
N PRO A 579 21.48 21.94 -0.85
CA PRO A 579 21.98 22.87 0.16
C PRO A 579 23.34 23.49 -0.20
N ARG A 580 24.20 22.75 -0.90
CA ARG A 580 25.52 23.23 -1.36
C ARG A 580 25.37 24.35 -2.41
N THR A 581 24.34 24.25 -3.26
CA THR A 581 24.03 25.27 -4.29
C THR A 581 23.60 26.61 -3.70
N GLN A 582 23.14 26.61 -2.44
CA GLN A 582 22.67 27.79 -1.74
C GLN A 582 23.79 28.51 -0.97
N LEU A 583 24.99 27.92 -0.90
CA LEU A 583 26.15 28.53 -0.23
C LEU A 583 26.72 29.68 -1.08
N SER A 584 27.23 30.71 -0.41
CA SER A 584 27.93 31.82 -1.07
C SER A 584 29.20 31.40 -1.82
N THR A 585 29.74 30.22 -1.50
CA THR A 585 30.89 29.60 -2.15
C THR A 585 30.56 28.85 -3.44
N TRP A 586 29.27 28.67 -3.78
CA TRP A 586 28.87 28.01 -5.01
C TRP A 586 29.27 28.87 -6.24
N PRO A 587 29.88 28.28 -7.30
CA PRO A 587 30.29 29.03 -8.48
C PRO A 587 29.10 29.66 -9.20
N LYS A 588 29.17 30.98 -9.45
CA LYS A 588 28.06 31.76 -10.03
C LYS A 588 27.75 31.38 -11.47
N GLU A 589 28.76 30.94 -12.22
CA GLU A 589 28.63 30.45 -13.58
C GLU A 589 27.83 29.14 -13.70
N TYR A 590 27.66 28.42 -12.59
CA TYR A 590 26.87 27.19 -12.50
C TYR A 590 25.68 27.37 -11.55
N ALA A 591 25.14 28.58 -11.45
CA ALA A 591 23.97 28.86 -10.63
C ALA A 591 22.81 27.90 -10.94
N CYS A 592 22.21 27.38 -9.88
CA CYS A 592 21.02 26.55 -9.96
C CYS A 592 19.82 27.40 -10.35
N ILE A 593 19.12 27.05 -11.43
CA ILE A 593 17.84 27.65 -11.79
C ILE A 593 16.73 26.80 -11.15
N GLU A 594 15.96 27.40 -10.26
CA GLU A 594 14.85 26.73 -9.54
C GLU A 594 13.49 27.11 -10.12
N ALA A 595 12.56 26.15 -10.18
CA ALA A 595 11.18 26.40 -10.56
C ALA A 595 10.20 25.44 -9.87
N ILE A 596 8.99 25.91 -9.61
CA ILE A 596 7.84 25.08 -9.24
C ILE A 596 6.90 25.03 -10.44
N GLN A 597 6.79 23.88 -11.06
CA GLN A 597 5.81 23.66 -12.12
C GLN A 597 4.43 23.41 -11.49
N HIS A 598 3.44 24.16 -11.94
CA HIS A 598 2.04 24.07 -11.53
C HIS A 598 1.17 23.27 -12.52
N PRO A 599 -0.02 22.81 -12.12
CA PRO A 599 -0.98 22.21 -13.05
C PRO A 599 -1.30 23.15 -14.22
N GLY A 600 -1.35 22.63 -15.44
CA GLY A 600 -1.52 23.45 -16.66
C GLY A 600 -0.23 23.89 -17.32
N GLU A 601 0.89 23.83 -16.60
CA GLU A 601 2.17 24.31 -17.10
C GLU A 601 2.95 23.21 -17.85
N VAL A 602 3.61 23.60 -18.95
CA VAL A 602 4.50 22.74 -19.73
C VAL A 602 5.94 23.22 -19.59
N MET A 603 6.80 22.37 -19.05
CA MET A 603 8.23 22.64 -18.92
C MET A 603 8.95 22.25 -20.21
N PHE A 604 9.66 23.18 -20.86
CA PHE A 604 10.59 22.89 -21.96
C PHE A 604 12.02 22.76 -21.43
N ALA A 605 12.60 21.57 -21.57
CA ALA A 605 13.96 21.23 -21.18
C ALA A 605 14.84 21.06 -22.44
N PRO A 606 15.73 22.02 -22.77
CA PRO A 606 16.61 21.92 -23.91
C PRO A 606 17.64 20.80 -23.76
N GLY A 607 18.02 20.18 -24.88
CA GLY A 607 19.03 19.13 -24.90
C GLY A 607 20.37 19.59 -24.29
N GLY A 608 20.93 18.74 -23.43
CA GLY A 608 22.23 18.97 -22.78
C GLY A 608 22.15 19.61 -21.39
N TYR A 609 21.01 20.17 -20.98
CA TYR A 609 20.84 20.72 -19.63
C TYR A 609 20.72 19.61 -18.58
N TRP A 610 21.43 19.77 -17.47
CA TRP A 610 21.23 18.93 -16.29
C TRP A 610 19.93 19.33 -15.61
N HIS A 611 19.10 18.36 -15.25
CA HIS A 611 17.88 18.63 -14.51
C HIS A 611 17.56 17.50 -13.53
N VAL A 612 16.94 17.89 -12.41
CA VAL A 612 16.45 17.00 -11.34
C VAL A 612 15.04 17.44 -10.97
N VAL A 613 14.17 16.47 -10.72
CA VAL A 613 12.74 16.70 -10.49
C VAL A 613 12.28 15.99 -9.24
N LEU A 614 11.57 16.71 -8.37
CA LEU A 614 10.92 16.17 -7.17
C LEU A 614 9.43 16.46 -7.20
N ASN A 615 8.61 15.44 -6.94
CA ASN A 615 7.16 15.58 -6.79
C ASN A 615 6.84 16.08 -5.38
N LEU A 616 6.21 17.24 -5.27
CA LEU A 616 5.88 17.89 -3.99
C LEU A 616 4.58 17.36 -3.38
N ASP A 617 3.71 16.78 -4.21
CA ASP A 617 2.46 16.11 -3.88
C ASP A 617 2.19 15.00 -4.91
N LEU A 618 0.96 14.47 -4.96
CA LEU A 618 0.60 13.47 -5.98
C LEU A 618 0.51 14.11 -7.37
N THR A 619 1.50 13.82 -8.20
CA THR A 619 1.59 14.37 -9.56
C THR A 619 1.08 13.40 -10.62
N ILE A 620 0.43 13.93 -11.65
CA ILE A 620 0.11 13.22 -12.89
C ILE A 620 0.58 14.07 -14.06
N ALA A 621 1.42 13.50 -14.92
CA ALA A 621 2.06 14.21 -16.02
C ALA A 621 2.27 13.31 -17.24
N VAL A 622 2.53 13.92 -18.38
CA VAL A 622 3.05 13.26 -19.58
C VAL A 622 4.26 14.03 -20.08
N THR A 623 5.29 13.32 -20.50
CA THR A 623 6.55 13.91 -20.95
C THR A 623 7.03 13.21 -22.21
N GLN A 624 7.61 13.95 -23.15
CA GLN A 624 8.22 13.37 -24.34
C GLN A 624 9.57 13.98 -24.68
N ASN A 625 10.47 13.14 -25.17
CA ASN A 625 11.72 13.55 -25.77
C ASN A 625 11.54 13.64 -27.28
N PHE A 626 12.07 14.69 -27.89
CA PHE A 626 11.92 14.94 -29.32
C PHE A 626 13.23 15.38 -29.96
N CYS A 627 13.33 15.07 -31.25
CA CYS A 627 14.40 15.52 -32.13
C CYS A 627 13.80 16.43 -33.19
N SER A 628 14.17 17.70 -33.16
CA SER A 628 13.72 18.72 -34.11
C SER A 628 14.87 19.07 -35.06
N SER A 629 14.57 19.88 -36.08
CA SER A 629 15.60 20.43 -36.96
C SER A 629 16.63 21.29 -36.21
N VAL A 630 16.26 21.86 -35.06
CA VAL A 630 17.10 22.74 -34.25
C VAL A 630 18.14 21.92 -33.47
N ASN A 631 17.71 20.88 -32.75
CA ASN A 631 18.61 20.06 -31.96
C ASN A 631 19.23 18.89 -32.75
N PHE A 632 18.82 18.69 -34.01
CA PHE A 632 19.31 17.62 -34.89
C PHE A 632 20.85 17.50 -34.95
N PRO A 633 21.65 18.59 -35.03
CA PRO A 633 23.10 18.44 -35.07
C PRO A 633 23.68 17.73 -33.83
N ALA A 634 23.22 18.12 -32.64
CA ALA A 634 23.64 17.49 -31.39
C ALA A 634 23.13 16.05 -31.28
N VAL A 635 21.89 15.81 -31.71
CA VAL A 635 21.29 14.47 -31.72
C VAL A 635 22.03 13.54 -32.66
N TRP A 636 22.31 13.99 -33.89
CA TRP A 636 22.99 13.21 -34.91
C TRP A 636 24.36 12.74 -34.42
N THR A 637 25.18 13.65 -33.87
CA THR A 637 26.50 13.29 -33.33
C THR A 637 26.41 12.27 -32.21
N ARG A 638 25.37 12.28 -31.37
CA ARG A 638 25.22 11.24 -30.32
C ARG A 638 24.71 9.92 -30.90
N VAL A 639 23.76 9.96 -31.83
CA VAL A 639 23.15 8.76 -32.43
C VAL A 639 24.16 7.95 -33.25
N ILE A 640 25.07 8.60 -33.99
CA ILE A 640 26.10 7.88 -34.77
C ILE A 640 27.03 7.05 -33.88
N HIS A 641 27.39 7.56 -32.70
CA HIS A 641 28.29 6.87 -31.78
C HIS A 641 27.55 5.83 -30.94
N SER A 642 26.39 6.21 -30.38
CA SER A 642 25.66 5.36 -29.44
C SER A 642 24.80 4.29 -30.13
N ARG A 643 24.27 4.57 -31.33
CA ARG A 643 23.39 3.63 -32.07
C ARG A 643 23.68 3.60 -33.59
N PRO A 644 24.84 3.03 -34.02
CA PRO A 644 25.27 3.07 -35.43
C PRO A 644 24.32 2.41 -36.44
N LYS A 645 23.57 1.37 -36.03
CA LYS A 645 22.57 0.74 -36.92
C LYS A 645 21.36 1.65 -37.14
N MET A 646 20.93 2.34 -36.09
CA MET A 646 19.83 3.30 -36.15
C MET A 646 20.23 4.52 -36.99
N SER A 647 21.46 5.03 -36.84
CA SER A 647 21.93 6.19 -37.60
C SER A 647 21.90 5.95 -39.11
N LYS A 648 22.31 4.76 -39.58
CA LYS A 648 22.21 4.38 -41.00
C LYS A 648 20.77 4.45 -41.51
N LYS A 649 19.83 3.85 -40.78
CA LYS A 649 18.42 3.87 -41.16
C LYS A 649 17.83 5.28 -41.12
N PHE A 650 18.27 6.08 -40.16
CA PHE A 650 17.85 7.46 -40.03
C PHE A 650 18.32 8.28 -41.23
N LEU A 651 19.60 8.18 -41.62
CA LEU A 651 20.15 8.85 -42.80
C LEU A 651 19.44 8.47 -44.10
N GLU A 652 19.16 7.18 -44.31
CA GLU A 652 18.35 6.71 -45.47
C GLU A 652 16.99 7.40 -45.52
N SER A 653 16.33 7.51 -44.37
CA SER A 653 15.00 8.09 -44.26
C SER A 653 15.03 9.62 -44.41
N LEU A 654 16.06 10.28 -43.89
CA LEU A 654 16.33 11.71 -44.07
C LEU A 654 16.58 12.03 -45.54
N LYS A 655 17.43 11.27 -46.25
CA LYS A 655 17.70 11.49 -47.69
C LYS A 655 16.41 11.52 -48.54
N ARG A 656 15.40 10.76 -48.15
CA ARG A 656 14.10 10.69 -48.83
C ARG A 656 13.10 11.75 -48.39
N ARG A 657 13.02 12.05 -47.08
CA ARG A 657 11.94 12.88 -46.51
C ARG A 657 12.38 14.28 -46.06
N ARG A 658 13.66 14.47 -45.74
CA ARG A 658 14.29 15.72 -45.26
C ARG A 658 15.71 15.87 -45.83
N PRO A 659 15.83 16.08 -47.16
CA PRO A 659 17.14 16.16 -47.84
C PRO A 659 17.97 17.37 -47.40
N ASP A 660 17.33 18.40 -46.85
CA ASP A 660 17.95 19.52 -46.15
C ASP A 660 18.80 19.04 -44.95
N LEU A 661 18.21 18.22 -44.06
CA LEU A 661 18.91 17.67 -42.91
C LEU A 661 19.91 16.58 -43.30
N ALA A 662 19.63 15.79 -44.33
CA ALA A 662 20.59 14.80 -44.83
C ALA A 662 21.91 15.46 -45.30
N ARG A 663 21.84 16.58 -46.03
CA ARG A 663 23.03 17.35 -46.42
C ARG A 663 23.75 17.96 -45.21
N LEU A 664 23.02 18.31 -44.15
CA LEU A 664 23.62 18.81 -42.92
C LEU A 664 24.49 17.73 -42.23
N THR A 665 24.13 16.45 -42.33
CA THR A 665 24.94 15.36 -41.74
C THR A 665 26.37 15.28 -42.29
N GLU A 666 26.59 15.70 -43.54
CA GLU A 666 27.92 15.73 -44.17
C GLU A 666 28.78 16.90 -43.68
N LYS A 667 28.14 17.94 -43.11
CA LYS A 667 28.80 19.16 -42.61
C LYS A 667 29.03 19.14 -41.10
N ILE A 668 28.40 18.21 -40.39
CA ILE A 668 28.56 18.07 -38.93
C ILE A 668 29.90 17.41 -38.67
N ASP A 669 30.75 18.07 -37.87
CA ASP A 669 31.95 17.45 -37.34
C ASP A 669 31.57 16.37 -36.33
N THR A 670 31.72 15.11 -36.74
CA THR A 670 31.41 13.96 -35.91
C THR A 670 32.43 13.74 -34.80
N ASN A 671 33.59 14.41 -34.82
CA ASN A 671 34.63 14.30 -33.80
C ASN A 671 34.59 15.44 -32.76
N ALA A 672 33.70 16.42 -32.94
CA ALA A 672 33.56 17.54 -32.00
C ALA A 672 33.09 17.05 -30.62
N ASP A 673 33.64 17.65 -29.55
CA ASP A 673 33.23 17.36 -28.17
C ASP A 673 31.76 17.73 -27.95
N THR A 674 30.90 16.73 -27.82
CA THR A 674 29.44 16.90 -27.69
C THR A 674 28.96 17.30 -26.30
N GLY A 675 29.88 17.67 -25.41
CA GLY A 675 29.59 17.91 -23.99
C GLY A 675 29.29 16.61 -23.23
N PRO A 676 28.81 16.71 -21.97
CA PRO A 676 28.66 15.55 -21.09
C PRO A 676 27.72 14.47 -21.68
N ARG A 677 28.16 13.20 -21.55
CA ARG A 677 27.38 12.02 -21.94
C ARG A 677 26.15 11.85 -21.03
N SER A 678 25.07 11.28 -21.57
CA SER A 678 23.85 11.00 -20.80
C SER A 678 24.13 10.02 -19.67
N ASP A 679 23.75 10.37 -18.45
CA ASP A 679 23.79 9.52 -17.26
C ASP A 679 22.36 9.08 -16.92
N THR A 680 21.97 7.85 -17.26
CA THR A 680 20.72 7.23 -16.80
C THR A 680 21.05 6.34 -15.60
N SER A 681 20.91 6.87 -14.38
CA SER A 681 21.24 6.13 -13.15
C SER A 681 20.11 6.02 -12.13
N SER A 682 18.90 6.53 -12.42
CA SER A 682 17.77 6.44 -11.49
C SER A 682 17.02 5.12 -11.62
N SER A 683 16.49 4.60 -10.51
CA SER A 683 15.60 3.41 -10.45
C SER A 683 14.31 3.53 -11.30
N SER A 684 14.00 4.74 -11.79
CA SER A 684 12.92 5.07 -12.72
C SER A 684 13.34 5.22 -14.19
N SER A 685 14.63 5.06 -14.54
CA SER A 685 15.10 5.22 -15.92
C SER A 685 14.86 3.98 -16.76
N SER A 686 14.21 4.13 -17.91
CA SER A 686 14.17 3.10 -18.95
C SER A 686 15.53 3.00 -19.64
N SER A 687 16.27 1.94 -19.35
CA SER A 687 17.44 1.57 -20.13
C SER A 687 17.02 1.23 -21.58
N ALA A 688 17.76 1.72 -22.57
CA ALA A 688 17.43 1.59 -24.00
C ALA A 688 17.82 0.21 -24.58
N SER A 689 17.41 -0.87 -23.92
CA SER A 689 17.52 -2.24 -24.41
C SER A 689 16.28 -2.62 -25.22
N ASP A 690 16.50 -3.37 -26.31
CA ASP A 690 15.48 -3.74 -27.28
C ASP A 690 14.42 -4.66 -26.63
N ASP A 691 13.20 -4.15 -26.43
CA ASP A 691 12.02 -4.94 -26.05
C ASP A 691 11.52 -5.72 -27.27
N SER A 692 12.03 -6.94 -27.47
CA SER A 692 11.39 -7.92 -28.34
C SER A 692 10.20 -8.55 -27.60
N SER A 693 8.99 -8.13 -27.97
CA SER A 693 7.75 -8.70 -27.47
C SER A 693 7.57 -10.16 -27.90
N SER A 694 7.60 -11.08 -26.95
CA SER A 694 6.90 -12.37 -27.03
C SER A 694 5.85 -12.42 -25.92
N ASP A 695 4.73 -11.73 -26.14
CA ASP A 695 3.50 -11.97 -25.37
C ASP A 695 2.90 -13.30 -25.85
N SER A 696 3.33 -14.39 -25.22
CA SER A 696 2.71 -15.71 -25.33
C SER A 696 3.01 -16.52 -24.08
N ALA A 697 2.49 -16.06 -22.94
CA ALA A 697 2.31 -16.87 -21.75
C ALA A 697 1.08 -16.35 -21.01
N ASP A 698 -0.09 -16.77 -21.49
CA ASP A 698 -1.28 -16.84 -20.65
C ASP A 698 -0.95 -17.78 -19.48
N GLU A 699 -0.67 -17.22 -18.31
CA GLU A 699 -1.07 -17.90 -17.07
C GLU A 699 -2.58 -17.72 -16.95
N SER A 700 -3.30 -18.63 -17.59
CA SER A 700 -4.73 -18.81 -17.40
C SER A 700 -4.98 -19.21 -15.94
N ASP A 701 -5.68 -18.36 -15.20
CA ASP A 701 -6.43 -18.76 -14.02
C ASP A 701 -7.43 -19.85 -14.47
N ASN A 702 -7.14 -21.11 -14.18
CA ASN A 702 -8.00 -22.25 -14.51
C ASN A 702 -9.28 -22.21 -13.66
N GLU A 703 -10.35 -21.62 -14.19
CA GLU A 703 -11.72 -21.94 -13.79
C GLU A 703 -12.18 -23.18 -14.58
N SER A 704 -12.09 -24.35 -13.95
CA SER A 704 -12.64 -25.59 -14.48
C SER A 704 -14.17 -25.58 -14.41
N LYS A 705 -14.83 -25.32 -15.55
CA LYS A 705 -16.18 -25.81 -15.81
C LYS A 705 -16.07 -27.19 -16.45
N SER A 706 -16.39 -28.24 -15.70
CA SER A 706 -16.61 -29.58 -16.25
C SER A 706 -18.10 -29.76 -16.57
N THR A 707 -18.42 -29.84 -17.86
CA THR A 707 -19.62 -30.51 -18.38
C THR A 707 -19.28 -31.95 -18.72
N ILE A 708 -20.18 -32.85 -18.34
CA ILE A 708 -20.07 -34.32 -18.39
C ILE A 708 -20.56 -34.88 -19.75
N ASP A 709 -19.86 -35.93 -20.19
CA ASP A 709 -20.18 -37.04 -21.12
C ASP A 709 -20.53 -36.83 -22.61
N GLN A 710 -19.81 -37.54 -23.51
CA GLN A 710 -20.17 -38.91 -23.96
C GLN A 710 -19.12 -39.54 -24.93
N GLN A 711 -18.70 -40.78 -24.60
CA GLN A 711 -18.35 -41.97 -25.41
C GLN A 711 -17.78 -41.86 -26.86
N SER A 712 -16.64 -42.53 -27.13
CA SER A 712 -16.57 -43.89 -27.76
C SER A 712 -15.19 -44.26 -28.36
N LEU A 713 -14.65 -45.40 -27.88
CA LEU A 713 -13.93 -46.53 -28.55
C LEU A 713 -13.02 -46.36 -29.81
N GLY A 714 -11.85 -47.06 -29.75
CA GLY A 714 -11.10 -47.62 -30.90
C GLY A 714 -9.58 -47.44 -30.79
N GLN A 715 -8.82 -48.37 -30.17
CA GLN A 715 -8.00 -49.46 -30.78
C GLN A 715 -6.99 -49.05 -31.88
N GLY A 716 -5.71 -49.45 -31.72
CA GLY A 716 -4.74 -49.55 -32.83
C GLY A 716 -3.24 -49.42 -32.50
N ASP A 717 -2.64 -50.52 -32.01
CA ASP A 717 -1.31 -51.11 -32.28
C ASP A 717 -0.01 -50.31 -32.60
N GLU A 718 0.98 -50.63 -31.75
CA GLU A 718 2.41 -50.98 -31.95
C GLU A 718 3.49 -50.11 -32.66
N PRO A 719 4.77 -50.24 -32.24
CA PRO A 719 5.87 -49.33 -32.54
C PRO A 719 7.02 -49.93 -33.39
N VAL A 720 7.75 -49.11 -34.16
CA VAL A 720 9.01 -49.56 -34.82
C VAL A 720 10.14 -48.51 -34.74
N ALA A 721 11.13 -48.85 -33.91
CA ALA A 721 12.59 -48.84 -34.07
C ALA A 721 13.37 -47.67 -34.73
N LYS A 722 14.25 -47.09 -33.89
CA LYS A 722 15.72 -46.92 -34.03
C LYS A 722 16.35 -46.70 -35.42
N LYS A 723 17.18 -45.64 -35.52
CA LYS A 723 18.62 -45.76 -35.86
C LYS A 723 19.44 -44.51 -35.52
N GLN A 724 20.46 -44.72 -34.69
CA GLN A 724 21.63 -43.85 -34.51
C GLN A 724 22.60 -43.97 -35.71
N ARG A 725 23.36 -42.91 -36.00
CA ARG A 725 24.84 -42.90 -36.17
C ARG A 725 25.30 -41.46 -36.50
N ILE A 726 26.08 -40.80 -35.63
CA ILE A 726 27.54 -40.80 -35.39
C ILE A 726 28.27 -39.62 -36.09
N SER A 727 28.97 -38.87 -35.24
CA SER A 727 30.06 -37.87 -35.35
C SER A 727 30.64 -37.45 -36.71
N SER A 728 30.98 -36.16 -36.82
CA SER A 728 32.38 -35.70 -36.91
C SER A 728 32.51 -34.17 -36.79
N LEU A 729 33.64 -33.81 -36.19
CA LEU A 729 34.28 -32.50 -35.98
C LEU A 729 34.14 -31.47 -37.13
N GLN A 730 33.81 -30.22 -36.79
CA GLN A 730 34.72 -29.06 -36.87
C GLN A 730 34.15 -27.87 -36.09
#